data_AF-A0A820SSS1-F1
#
_entry.id   AF-A0A820SSS1-F1
#
_cell.length_a   1.000
_cell.length_b   1.000
_cell.length_c   1.000
_cell.angle_alpha   90.00
_cell.angle_beta   90.00
_cell.angle_gamma   90.00
#
_symmetry.space_group_name_H-M   'P 1'
#
loop_
_entity.id
_entity.type
_entity.pdbx_description
1 polymer ?
#
loop_
_entity_poly.entity_id
_entity_poly.type
_entity_poly.pdbx_seq_one_letter_code
_entity_poly.pdbx_strand_id
1 'polypeptide(L)'
;MQYDKDYEEPDPIRCIALSLALIYYFRLPTKEDNAQRNDHTTPSREKLGEILSQSIPDFVQIIQNELERFVNTDNFVIPHGVAVNQAIREHIFSIVVSIITRTPLCIIGAPGQSKTLSFQIVLQNLQGSQLSTKEFSIKREQQYQQNRIDTRCVVFLDEASLPDEKKMVLKVLHPYLDEYKVAFVAVANKSFDAANANRMICVYRSLPSKDDQKILAYGCLGLQTEYEQQTIKNHLDVIIYGLCQGYRKILSSTNIPQIFHDRDFIYMLRELRFELSITTTDNEDTSIGTIKPISLLRALEDNFNGINQNEFKELIKIFFKTIEENSPHFCLPNERQQEKLYRDIPTILQDSLKLDSKSRRLYGRYKLIIDESEDESAINLLLQTGILDSDRNRTTIFRMSDFSDDINNELRNVEILSTIKLCMETGKTILMVNTSRIHGSLYDVFNQNFSIMATGDTRKIFSKVAIGPKTIDVIVHEDFQCIVHIKRSEFKDIPAPFLSRFQKYSLSVNDFYRIQFEQLSIKEQIIMKNIEEKLQTFIQHFGRQYFYGLNDNTLYSCLLSFIKKNENEQNYFLNIHQNYTQLNIKSKSFIEQNSSDIQLCILRSVISKLIQLVSPESIILKLPTFEDKIARWLCTNYFQQQEHFHIENFIQIFISNPLIDFQNNNLFTTIQ
;
A
#
# COMPACT_ATOMS: atom_id res chain seq x y z
N MET A 1 5.02 51.07 4.30
CA MET A 1 4.22 50.33 5.29
C MET A 1 3.19 51.28 5.88
N GLN A 2 1.94 51.21 5.44
CA GLN A 2 0.83 51.39 6.39
C GLN A 2 0.75 50.03 7.08
N TYR A 3 1.23 49.95 8.32
CA TYR A 3 0.80 48.88 9.22
C TYR A 3 -0.70 49.06 9.38
N ASP A 4 -1.47 47.99 9.24
CA ASP A 4 -2.88 47.98 9.64
C ASP A 4 -2.96 48.56 11.05
N LYS A 5 -3.77 49.61 11.18
CA LYS A 5 -3.86 50.48 12.35
C LYS A 5 -4.65 49.89 13.51
N ASP A 6 -5.00 48.60 13.45
CA ASP A 6 -5.77 47.89 14.47
C ASP A 6 -4.95 46.74 15.09
N TYR A 7 -3.74 47.05 15.57
CA TYR A 7 -3.08 46.16 16.53
C TYR A 7 -3.75 46.36 17.89
N GLU A 8 -4.86 45.66 18.14
CA GLU A 8 -5.37 45.45 19.49
C GLU A 8 -4.27 44.76 20.31
N GLU A 9 -3.99 45.28 21.52
CA GLU A 9 -3.07 44.60 22.44
C GLU A 9 -3.56 43.15 22.67
N PRO A 10 -2.67 42.15 22.59
CA PRO A 10 -3.08 40.76 22.72
C PRO A 10 -3.64 40.53 24.12
N ASP A 11 -4.89 40.06 24.19
CA ASP A 11 -5.59 39.74 25.44
C ASP A 11 -4.70 38.82 26.31
N PRO A 12 -4.26 39.29 27.50
CA PRO A 12 -3.35 38.52 28.36
C PRO A 12 -3.92 37.17 28.76
N ILE A 13 -5.23 37.07 28.95
CA ILE A 13 -5.90 35.84 29.34
C ILE A 13 -5.80 34.81 28.22
N ARG A 14 -5.96 35.23 26.96
CA ARG A 14 -5.79 34.36 25.79
C ARG A 14 -4.36 33.88 25.64
N CYS A 15 -3.38 34.77 25.85
CA CYS A 15 -1.97 34.40 25.80
C CYS A 15 -1.61 33.34 26.84
N ILE A 16 -2.11 33.51 28.08
CA ILE A 16 -1.94 32.54 29.15
C ILE A 16 -2.64 31.22 28.79
N ALA A 17 -3.87 31.27 28.30
CA ALA A 17 -4.62 30.08 27.92
C ALA A 17 -3.90 29.27 26.84
N LEU A 18 -3.41 29.91 25.77
CA LEU A 18 -2.65 29.27 24.70
C LEU A 18 -1.30 28.69 25.17
N SER A 19 -0.62 29.39 26.08
CA SER A 19 0.65 28.90 26.67
C SER A 19 0.42 27.65 27.51
N LEU A 20 -0.59 27.65 28.37
CA LEU A 20 -0.99 26.47 29.15
C LEU A 20 -1.48 25.33 28.24
N ALA A 21 -2.13 25.67 27.13
CA ALA A 21 -2.59 24.70 26.15
C ALA A 21 -1.41 23.91 25.57
N LEU A 22 -0.40 24.63 25.08
CA LEU A 22 0.78 24.03 24.45
C LEU A 22 1.64 23.23 25.45
N ILE A 23 1.84 23.76 26.65
CA ILE A 23 2.78 23.17 27.64
C ILE A 23 2.16 21.99 28.39
N TYR A 24 0.85 22.00 28.64
CA TYR A 24 0.20 20.99 29.48
C TYR A 24 -0.98 20.30 28.81
N TYR A 25 -1.91 21.07 28.23
CA TYR A 25 -3.19 20.53 27.75
C TYR A 25 -3.03 19.55 26.59
N PHE A 26 -2.24 19.90 25.55
CA PHE A 26 -2.01 19.04 24.38
C PHE A 26 -1.10 17.83 24.67
N ARG A 27 -0.49 17.76 25.86
CA ARG A 27 0.34 16.62 26.27
C ARG A 27 -0.49 15.47 26.84
N LEU A 28 -1.73 15.74 27.25
CA LEU A 28 -2.60 14.73 27.85
C LEU A 28 -3.50 14.06 26.80
N PRO A 29 -3.74 12.74 26.91
CA PRO A 29 -4.72 12.03 26.11
C PRO A 29 -6.15 12.41 26.50
N THR A 30 -7.11 12.26 25.60
CA THR A 30 -8.55 12.41 25.86
C THR A 30 -9.13 11.21 26.63
N LYS A 31 -10.34 11.36 27.19
CA LYS A 31 -11.07 10.28 27.87
C LYS A 31 -11.33 9.10 26.93
N GLU A 32 -11.64 9.36 25.66
CA GLU A 32 -11.84 8.31 24.64
C GLU A 32 -10.56 7.51 24.41
N ASP A 33 -9.40 8.16 24.45
CA ASP A 33 -8.11 7.54 24.16
C ASP A 33 -7.69 6.61 25.29
N ASN A 34 -7.88 7.06 26.52
CA ASN A 34 -7.65 6.26 27.72
C ASN A 34 -8.51 4.99 27.69
N ALA A 35 -9.78 5.12 27.28
CA ALA A 35 -10.67 3.98 27.11
C ALA A 35 -10.19 3.04 25.99
N GLN A 36 -9.72 3.57 24.85
CA GLN A 36 -9.20 2.75 23.75
C GLN A 36 -7.87 2.06 24.06
N ARG A 37 -7.02 2.67 24.89
CA ARG A 37 -5.73 2.13 25.31
C ARG A 37 -5.83 1.21 26.52
N ASN A 38 -7.02 1.03 27.10
CA ASN A 38 -7.22 0.40 28.41
C ASN A 38 -6.32 1.01 29.50
N ASP A 39 -6.02 2.32 29.40
CA ASP A 39 -5.24 3.05 30.39
C ASP A 39 -6.17 3.91 31.25
N HIS A 40 -6.34 3.50 32.50
CA HIS A 40 -7.17 4.21 33.48
C HIS A 40 -6.34 5.05 34.47
N THR A 41 -5.02 5.07 34.32
CA THR A 41 -4.10 5.70 35.27
C THR A 41 -3.69 7.11 34.83
N THR A 42 -3.54 7.34 33.53
CA THR A 42 -3.17 8.64 32.99
C THR A 42 -4.34 9.63 33.07
N PRO A 43 -4.18 10.84 33.66
CA PRO A 43 -5.24 11.83 33.73
C PRO A 43 -5.61 12.33 32.33
N SER A 44 -6.90 12.49 32.07
CA SER A 44 -7.37 12.93 30.76
C SER A 44 -7.28 14.45 30.59
N ARG A 45 -7.15 14.88 29.34
CA ARG A 45 -7.13 16.27 28.90
C ARG A 45 -8.38 17.03 29.32
N GLU A 46 -9.55 16.40 29.28
CA GLU A 46 -10.83 16.99 29.71
C GLU A 46 -10.82 17.30 31.20
N LYS A 47 -10.23 16.43 32.03
CA LYS A 47 -10.11 16.67 33.47
C LYS A 47 -9.21 17.88 33.75
N LEU A 48 -8.11 18.03 33.01
CA LEU A 48 -7.27 19.22 33.10
C LEU A 48 -8.01 20.46 32.59
N GLY A 49 -8.77 20.34 31.50
CA GLY A 49 -9.62 21.41 30.98
C GLY A 49 -10.65 21.88 32.02
N GLU A 50 -11.33 20.96 32.71
CA GLU A 50 -12.28 21.27 33.78
C GLU A 50 -11.60 22.04 34.94
N ILE A 51 -10.38 21.65 35.34
CA ILE A 51 -9.61 22.35 36.39
C ILE A 51 -9.20 23.75 35.92
N LEU A 52 -8.67 23.87 34.72
CA LEU A 52 -8.21 25.16 34.18
C LEU A 52 -9.38 26.12 33.94
N SER A 53 -10.55 25.60 33.56
CA SER A 53 -11.79 26.38 33.42
C SER A 53 -12.26 27.03 34.72
N GLN A 54 -11.85 26.53 35.90
CA GLN A 54 -12.15 27.17 37.19
C GLN A 54 -11.38 28.48 37.39
N SER A 55 -10.19 28.58 36.78
CA SER A 55 -9.31 29.74 36.91
C SER A 55 -9.39 30.68 35.68
N ILE A 56 -9.60 30.11 34.50
CA ILE A 56 -9.74 30.82 33.23
C ILE A 56 -11.11 30.46 32.64
N PRO A 57 -12.11 31.34 32.74
CA PRO A 57 -13.44 31.09 32.17
C PRO A 57 -13.33 30.69 30.69
N ASP A 58 -14.11 29.70 30.29
CA ASP A 58 -14.18 29.23 28.90
C ASP A 58 -12.85 28.79 28.29
N PHE A 59 -11.87 28.35 29.10
CA PHE A 59 -10.53 27.95 28.67
C PHE A 59 -10.52 27.06 27.41
N VAL A 60 -11.36 26.02 27.36
CA VAL A 60 -11.46 25.09 26.22
C VAL A 60 -11.99 25.79 24.97
N GLN A 61 -13.01 26.64 25.12
CA GLN A 61 -13.62 27.37 24.02
C GLN A 61 -12.65 28.42 23.46
N ILE A 62 -11.91 29.12 24.32
CA ILE A 62 -10.87 30.07 23.92
C ILE A 62 -9.83 29.37 23.04
N ILE A 63 -9.33 28.20 23.46
CA ILE A 63 -8.37 27.43 22.67
C ILE A 63 -8.95 27.03 21.33
N GLN A 64 -10.17 26.48 21.30
CA GLN A 64 -10.80 26.05 20.05
C GLN A 64 -11.00 27.22 19.08
N ASN A 65 -11.51 28.35 19.58
CA ASN A 65 -11.72 29.56 18.79
C ASN A 65 -10.41 30.11 18.22
N GLU A 66 -9.33 30.16 19.02
CA GLU A 66 -8.04 30.67 18.56
C GLU A 66 -7.34 29.71 17.60
N LEU A 67 -7.44 28.39 17.80
CA LEU A 67 -6.95 27.40 16.85
C LEU A 67 -7.67 27.49 15.50
N GLU A 68 -8.99 27.70 15.54
CA GLU A 68 -9.81 27.88 14.35
C GLU A 68 -9.50 29.19 13.64
N ARG A 69 -9.41 30.30 14.39
CA ARG A 69 -8.98 31.60 13.88
C ARG A 69 -7.61 31.52 13.22
N PHE A 70 -6.65 30.84 13.84
CA PHE A 70 -5.29 30.69 13.33
C PHE A 70 -5.26 30.01 11.95
N VAL A 71 -6.05 28.95 11.79
CA VAL A 71 -6.07 28.14 10.56
C VAL A 71 -6.94 28.77 9.46
N ASN A 72 -7.94 29.56 9.84
CA ASN A 72 -8.85 30.27 8.92
C ASN A 72 -8.41 31.71 8.60
N THR A 73 -7.21 32.13 9.03
CA THR A 73 -6.68 33.46 8.69
C THR A 73 -6.32 33.53 7.21
N ASP A 74 -6.59 34.65 6.54
CA ASP A 74 -6.30 34.86 5.10
C ASP A 74 -4.84 34.60 4.68
N ASN A 75 -3.91 34.67 5.65
CA ASN A 75 -2.49 34.46 5.45
C ASN A 75 -2.03 33.00 5.61
N PHE A 76 -2.94 32.07 5.93
CA PHE A 76 -2.64 30.65 6.11
C PHE A 76 -3.40 29.80 5.09
N VAL A 77 -2.68 29.23 4.12
CA VAL A 77 -3.26 28.45 3.02
C VAL A 77 -3.22 26.96 3.34
N ILE A 78 -4.39 26.33 3.32
CA ILE A 78 -4.54 24.87 3.44
C ILE A 78 -4.80 24.28 2.05
N PRO A 79 -4.05 23.24 1.62
CA PRO A 79 -4.28 22.60 0.33
C PRO A 79 -5.69 22.00 0.21
N HIS A 80 -6.27 22.08 -1.00
CA HIS A 80 -7.55 21.45 -1.30
C HIS A 80 -7.49 19.92 -1.08
N GLY A 81 -8.54 19.35 -0.46
CA GLY A 81 -8.64 17.92 -0.16
C GLY A 81 -8.00 17.49 1.17
N VAL A 82 -7.53 18.44 1.98
CA VAL A 82 -7.14 18.21 3.38
C VAL A 82 -8.33 18.55 4.28
N ALA A 83 -8.80 17.56 5.05
CA ALA A 83 -9.85 17.78 6.05
C ALA A 83 -9.25 18.42 7.30
N VAL A 84 -9.69 19.63 7.68
CA VAL A 84 -9.19 20.34 8.86
C VAL A 84 -9.91 19.83 10.12
N ASN A 85 -9.43 18.71 10.67
CA ASN A 85 -9.90 18.21 11.96
C ASN A 85 -9.22 18.93 13.14
N GLN A 86 -9.70 18.69 14.36
CA GLN A 86 -9.14 19.32 15.57
C GLN A 86 -7.62 19.12 15.67
N ALA A 87 -7.16 17.91 15.39
CA ALA A 87 -5.74 17.61 15.54
C ALA A 87 -4.83 18.27 14.49
N ILE A 88 -5.29 18.45 13.24
CA ILE A 88 -4.52 19.24 12.26
C ILE A 88 -4.37 20.68 12.76
N ARG A 89 -5.42 21.26 13.34
CA ARG A 89 -5.36 22.60 13.96
C ARG A 89 -4.34 22.63 15.10
N GLU A 90 -4.37 21.64 15.99
CA GLU A 90 -3.43 21.51 17.11
C GLU A 90 -1.98 21.31 16.65
N HIS A 91 -1.76 20.45 15.64
CA HIS A 91 -0.43 20.23 15.07
C HIS A 91 0.11 21.51 14.43
N ILE A 92 -0.67 22.15 13.57
CA ILE A 92 -0.27 23.38 12.87
C ILE A 92 0.13 24.44 13.90
N PHE A 93 -0.73 24.68 14.89
CA PHE A 93 -0.45 25.64 15.96
C PHE A 93 0.82 25.28 16.74
N SER A 94 0.93 24.03 17.20
CA SER A 94 2.08 23.58 17.99
C SER A 94 3.38 23.70 17.20
N ILE A 95 3.39 23.34 15.92
CA ILE A 95 4.57 23.43 15.04
C ILE A 95 4.97 24.88 14.82
N VAL A 96 4.03 25.76 14.49
CA VAL A 96 4.33 27.19 14.25
C VAL A 96 4.92 27.82 15.50
N VAL A 97 4.25 27.67 16.65
CA VAL A 97 4.73 28.27 17.91
C VAL A 97 6.10 27.73 18.27
N SER A 98 6.31 26.42 18.15
CA SER A 98 7.59 25.78 18.46
C SER A 98 8.73 26.22 17.54
N ILE A 99 8.46 26.46 16.25
CA ILE A 99 9.44 27.03 15.31
C ILE A 99 9.77 28.49 15.69
N ILE A 100 8.76 29.26 16.11
CA ILE A 100 8.94 30.66 16.50
C ILE A 100 9.74 30.77 17.81
N THR A 101 9.46 29.91 18.79
CA THR A 101 10.12 29.92 20.11
C THR A 101 11.40 29.11 20.17
N ARG A 102 11.72 28.33 19.11
CA ARG A 102 12.79 27.31 19.08
C ARG A 102 12.62 26.22 20.15
N THR A 103 11.41 26.04 20.66
CA THR A 103 11.12 24.97 21.61
C THR A 103 11.08 23.64 20.85
N PRO A 104 11.83 22.61 21.27
CA PRO A 104 11.77 21.31 20.64
C PRO A 104 10.39 20.69 20.76
N LEU A 105 9.81 20.28 19.64
CA LEU A 105 8.48 19.68 19.56
C LEU A 105 8.58 18.23 19.09
N CYS A 106 7.74 17.37 19.68
CA CYS A 106 7.51 16.03 19.21
C CYS A 106 6.02 15.74 19.11
N ILE A 107 5.56 15.29 17.94
CA ILE A 107 4.17 14.88 17.70
C ILE A 107 4.10 13.35 17.64
N ILE A 108 3.35 12.75 18.56
CA ILE A 108 3.22 11.29 18.73
C ILE A 108 1.79 10.86 18.38
N GLY A 109 1.62 9.75 17.65
CA GLY A 109 0.29 9.19 17.33
C GLY A 109 0.34 7.97 16.40
N ALA A 110 -0.78 7.48 15.86
CA ALA A 110 -0.76 6.38 14.90
C ALA A 110 -0.31 6.84 13.48
N PRO A 111 0.15 5.95 12.59
CA PRO A 111 0.41 6.29 11.19
C PRO A 111 -0.90 6.71 10.49
N GLY A 112 -0.84 7.75 9.66
CA GLY A 112 -2.02 8.28 8.95
C GLY A 112 -2.73 9.46 9.64
N GLN A 113 -2.30 9.85 10.84
CA GLN A 113 -2.90 10.95 11.59
C GLN A 113 -2.39 12.35 11.19
N SER A 114 -2.08 12.57 9.91
CA SER A 114 -1.74 13.89 9.34
C SER A 114 -0.57 14.65 9.99
N LYS A 115 0.35 13.98 10.70
CA LYS A 115 1.47 14.62 11.42
C LYS A 115 2.49 15.24 10.47
N THR A 116 3.07 14.43 9.56
CA THR A 116 4.00 14.87 8.52
C THR A 116 3.35 15.90 7.58
N LEU A 117 2.07 15.68 7.25
CA LEU A 117 1.27 16.62 6.44
C LEU A 117 1.17 17.99 7.12
N SER A 118 0.90 18.03 8.43
CA SER A 118 0.81 19.30 9.18
C SER A 118 2.14 20.07 9.14
N PHE A 119 3.27 19.37 9.29
CA PHE A 119 4.59 19.99 9.15
C PHE A 119 4.83 20.56 7.75
N GLN A 120 4.46 19.82 6.70
CA GLN A 120 4.59 20.29 5.33
C GLN A 120 3.72 21.53 5.05
N ILE A 121 2.48 21.55 5.52
CA ILE A 121 1.58 22.72 5.41
C ILE A 121 2.23 23.93 6.09
N VAL A 122 2.72 23.77 7.32
CA VAL A 122 3.39 24.86 8.04
C VAL A 122 4.64 25.34 7.30
N LEU A 123 5.46 24.41 6.81
CA LEU A 123 6.68 24.77 6.08
C LEU A 123 6.36 25.55 4.80
N GLN A 124 5.36 25.13 4.02
CA GLN A 124 4.93 25.83 2.81
C GLN A 124 4.41 27.24 3.11
N ASN A 125 3.66 27.40 4.22
CA ASN A 125 3.15 28.69 4.66
C ASN A 125 4.27 29.61 5.18
N LEU A 126 5.21 29.08 5.96
CA LEU A 126 6.33 29.86 6.53
C LEU A 126 7.41 30.21 5.48
N GLN A 127 7.63 29.36 4.48
CA GLN A 127 8.45 29.70 3.32
C GLN A 127 7.75 30.75 2.41
N GLY A 128 6.43 30.87 2.54
CA GLY A 128 5.54 31.70 1.75
C GLY A 128 5.44 31.18 0.33
N SER A 129 4.29 30.61 0.00
CA SER A 129 4.00 29.87 -1.23
C SER A 129 4.53 30.53 -2.52
N GLN A 130 5.18 29.72 -3.37
CA GLN A 130 5.38 30.00 -4.80
C GLN A 130 4.09 29.77 -5.62
N LEU A 131 2.97 29.48 -4.96
CA LEU A 131 1.71 29.13 -5.60
C LEU A 131 0.79 30.36 -5.67
N SER A 132 0.89 31.03 -6.82
CA SER A 132 -0.15 31.80 -7.52
C SER A 132 -0.90 32.90 -6.75
N THR A 133 -0.34 34.11 -6.80
CA THR A 133 -1.08 35.34 -7.18
C THR A 133 -0.07 36.40 -7.62
N LYS A 134 -0.18 36.88 -8.86
CA LYS A 134 0.77 37.83 -9.51
C LYS A 134 0.94 39.15 -8.72
N GLU A 135 -0.02 39.50 -7.87
CA GLU A 135 0.02 40.74 -7.07
C GLU A 135 0.90 40.64 -5.82
N PHE A 136 1.10 39.43 -5.26
CA PHE A 136 1.96 39.21 -4.11
C PHE A 136 3.46 39.17 -4.47
N SER A 137 3.80 38.85 -5.73
CA SER A 137 5.19 38.69 -6.18
C SER A 137 5.93 40.04 -6.29
N ILE A 138 5.26 41.06 -6.80
CA ILE A 138 5.85 42.39 -7.08
C ILE A 138 6.13 43.17 -5.78
N LYS A 139 5.25 43.07 -4.78
CA LYS A 139 5.49 43.66 -3.45
C LYS A 139 6.62 42.95 -2.70
N ARG A 140 6.84 41.65 -2.95
CA ARG A 140 7.90 40.85 -2.31
C ARG A 140 9.27 41.18 -2.87
N GLU A 141 9.44 41.33 -4.18
CA GLU A 141 10.74 41.66 -4.79
C GLU A 141 11.28 43.01 -4.29
N GLN A 142 10.38 43.97 -4.04
CA GLN A 142 10.70 45.25 -3.39
C GLN A 142 11.06 45.10 -1.90
N GLN A 143 10.49 44.13 -1.17
CA GLN A 143 10.83 43.83 0.23
C GLN A 143 12.12 42.99 0.38
N TYR A 144 12.40 42.07 -0.54
CA TYR A 144 13.63 41.26 -0.59
C TYR A 144 14.88 42.12 -0.76
N GLN A 145 14.78 43.23 -1.49
CA GLN A 145 15.87 44.18 -1.67
C GLN A 145 16.05 45.15 -0.49
N GLN A 146 15.06 45.27 0.41
CA GLN A 146 15.06 46.28 1.49
C GLN A 146 15.25 45.71 2.90
N ASN A 147 14.98 44.42 3.16
CA ASN A 147 15.08 43.84 4.52
C ASN A 147 16.05 42.65 4.58
N ARG A 148 17.01 42.70 5.51
CA ARG A 148 17.83 41.54 5.95
C ARG A 148 16.88 40.43 6.42
N ILE A 149 16.86 39.30 5.73
CA ILE A 149 15.92 38.21 6.03
C ILE A 149 16.44 37.39 7.20
N ASP A 150 15.65 37.33 8.27
CA ASP A 150 15.90 36.53 9.46
C ASP A 150 15.53 35.06 9.18
N THR A 151 16.32 34.38 8.32
CA THR A 151 16.07 32.99 7.93
C THR A 151 16.30 32.05 9.10
N ARG A 152 15.31 31.22 9.44
CA ARG A 152 15.40 30.22 10.52
C ARG A 152 15.51 28.81 9.93
N CYS A 153 16.50 28.06 10.39
CA CYS A 153 16.64 26.64 10.07
C CYS A 153 15.80 25.79 11.04
N VAL A 154 15.12 24.79 10.51
CA VAL A 154 14.33 23.83 11.29
C VAL A 154 14.84 22.43 10.99
N VAL A 155 15.19 21.67 12.02
CA VAL A 155 15.49 20.25 11.92
C VAL A 155 14.19 19.48 12.04
N PHE A 156 13.85 18.71 11.00
CA PHE A 156 12.68 17.83 10.99
C PHE A 156 13.10 16.38 10.98
N LEU A 157 12.60 15.59 11.94
CA LEU A 157 12.77 14.15 11.96
C LEU A 157 11.41 13.47 11.80
N ASP A 158 11.19 12.84 10.65
CA ASP A 158 10.03 11.97 10.46
C ASP A 158 10.32 10.55 10.98
N GLU A 159 9.30 9.89 11.50
CA GLU A 159 9.38 8.56 12.09
C GLU A 159 10.52 8.40 13.11
N ALA A 160 10.72 9.40 13.97
CA ALA A 160 11.82 9.48 14.92
C ALA A 160 11.86 8.31 15.93
N SER A 161 10.79 7.50 16.05
CA SER A 161 10.72 6.28 16.85
C SER A 161 11.14 4.99 16.11
N LEU A 162 11.59 5.06 14.86
CA LEU A 162 12.08 3.89 14.10
C LEU A 162 13.44 3.35 14.57
N PRO A 163 14.44 4.18 14.90
CA PRO A 163 15.75 3.68 15.31
C PRO A 163 15.66 2.81 16.57
N ASP A 164 16.41 1.70 16.59
CA ASP A 164 16.47 0.83 17.77
C ASP A 164 16.90 1.63 19.01
N GLU A 165 16.08 1.61 20.06
CA GLU A 165 16.39 2.27 21.34
C GLU A 165 17.75 1.79 21.90
N LYS A 166 18.09 0.52 21.66
CA LYS A 166 19.38 -0.08 22.05
C LYS A 166 20.59 0.61 21.41
N LYS A 167 20.42 1.17 20.20
CA LYS A 167 21.49 1.89 19.49
C LYS A 167 21.63 3.33 19.95
N MET A 168 20.73 3.83 20.82
CA MET A 168 20.77 5.15 21.45
C MET A 168 21.00 6.32 20.47
N VAL A 169 20.54 6.19 19.22
CA VAL A 169 20.83 7.12 18.12
C VAL A 169 20.39 8.56 18.46
N LEU A 170 19.27 8.71 19.18
CA LEU A 170 18.72 10.01 19.55
C LEU A 170 19.48 10.72 20.68
N LYS A 171 20.33 10.02 21.44
CA LYS A 171 21.16 10.68 22.47
C LYS A 171 22.16 11.66 21.88
N VAL A 172 22.55 11.46 20.63
CA VAL A 172 23.40 12.39 19.87
C VAL A 172 22.73 13.77 19.75
N LEU A 173 21.39 13.83 19.80
CA LEU A 173 20.63 15.07 19.69
C LEU A 173 20.54 15.84 21.02
N HIS A 174 20.78 15.20 22.18
CA HIS A 174 20.56 15.83 23.50
C HIS A 174 21.26 17.18 23.67
N PRO A 175 22.56 17.34 23.34
CA PRO A 175 23.23 18.63 23.49
C PRO A 175 22.56 19.73 22.65
N TYR A 176 22.11 19.40 21.44
CA TYR A 176 21.49 20.37 20.53
C TYR A 176 20.08 20.77 20.98
N LEU A 177 19.34 19.85 21.61
CA LEU A 177 18.02 20.11 22.17
C LEU A 177 18.12 20.96 23.45
N ASP A 178 19.12 20.70 24.30
CA ASP A 178 19.32 21.43 25.56
C ASP A 178 19.77 22.88 25.34
N GLU A 179 20.50 23.15 24.26
CA GLU A 179 20.98 24.50 23.93
C GLU A 179 19.98 25.34 23.11
N TYR A 180 18.87 24.76 22.65
CA TYR A 180 17.83 25.43 21.84
C TYR A 180 18.35 26.23 20.62
N LYS A 181 19.51 25.82 20.07
CA LYS A 181 20.21 26.56 19.00
C LYS A 181 19.44 26.58 17.69
N VAL A 182 18.69 25.51 17.40
CA VAL A 182 17.93 25.31 16.16
C VAL A 182 16.52 24.87 16.51
N ALA A 183 15.53 25.33 15.75
CA ALA A 183 14.16 24.84 15.89
C ALA A 183 14.11 23.35 15.53
N PHE A 184 13.46 22.55 16.35
CA PHE A 184 13.44 21.09 16.20
C PHE A 184 12.00 20.58 16.25
N VAL A 185 11.61 19.79 15.24
CA VAL A 185 10.30 19.15 15.17
C VAL A 185 10.50 17.67 14.82
N ALA A 186 10.04 16.79 15.69
CA ALA A 186 10.03 15.35 15.47
C ALA A 186 8.60 14.82 15.34
N VAL A 187 8.41 13.82 14.49
CA VAL A 187 7.18 13.07 14.36
C VAL A 187 7.47 11.61 14.67
N ALA A 188 6.67 11.01 15.54
CA ALA A 188 6.88 9.64 15.99
C ALA A 188 5.57 8.84 16.05
N ASN A 189 5.69 7.52 15.92
CA ASN A 189 4.55 6.60 16.05
C ASN A 189 4.45 5.98 17.45
N LYS A 190 5.57 5.94 18.18
CA LYS A 190 5.64 5.50 19.58
C LYS A 190 6.18 6.62 20.45
N SER A 191 5.87 6.56 21.75
CA SER A 191 6.45 7.47 22.73
C SER A 191 7.95 7.25 22.86
N PHE A 192 8.68 8.33 23.12
CA PHE A 192 10.09 8.25 23.47
C PHE A 192 10.30 7.87 24.94
N ASP A 193 11.52 7.45 25.25
CA ASP A 193 11.98 7.35 26.63
C ASP A 193 11.92 8.71 27.34
N ALA A 194 11.88 8.69 28.67
CA ALA A 194 11.79 9.91 29.47
C ALA A 194 12.96 10.87 29.20
N ALA A 195 14.15 10.35 28.89
CA ALA A 195 15.33 11.16 28.63
C ALA A 195 15.19 12.04 27.38
N ASN A 196 14.60 11.51 26.30
CA ASN A 196 14.26 12.30 25.12
C ASN A 196 13.02 13.16 25.36
N ALA A 197 11.94 12.59 25.90
CA ALA A 197 10.65 13.27 26.08
C ALA A 197 10.73 14.49 27.01
N ASN A 198 11.61 14.49 28.02
CA ASN A 198 11.76 15.63 28.94
C ASN A 198 12.40 16.86 28.28
N ARG A 199 13.06 16.71 27.14
CA ARG A 199 13.75 17.80 26.41
C ARG A 199 12.87 18.45 25.33
N MET A 200 11.66 17.93 25.15
CA MET A 200 10.74 18.33 24.09
C MET A 200 9.31 18.43 24.61
N ILE A 201 8.53 19.32 24.00
CA ILE A 201 7.07 19.30 24.16
C ILE A 201 6.56 18.11 23.37
N CYS A 202 6.00 17.12 24.07
CA CYS A 202 5.38 15.95 23.44
C CYS A 202 3.88 16.19 23.32
N VAL A 203 3.41 16.45 22.10
CA VAL A 203 1.98 16.47 21.78
C VAL A 203 1.55 15.04 21.49
N TYR A 204 0.66 14.52 22.33
CA TYR A 204 0.12 13.17 22.17
C TYR A 204 -1.19 13.28 21.44
N ARG A 205 -1.24 12.72 20.23
CA ARG A 205 -2.47 12.55 19.49
C ARG A 205 -2.99 11.12 19.65
N SER A 206 -4.29 11.02 19.61
CA SER A 206 -5.04 9.80 19.65
C SER A 206 -5.70 9.42 18.35
N LEU A 207 -6.33 8.25 18.37
CA LEU A 207 -7.21 7.79 17.30
C LEU A 207 -8.32 8.82 17.10
N PRO A 208 -8.72 9.10 15.85
CA PRO A 208 -9.74 10.12 15.56
C PRO A 208 -11.05 9.81 16.32
N SER A 209 -11.61 10.83 16.98
CA SER A 209 -12.95 10.77 17.57
C SER A 209 -14.01 10.46 16.51
N LYS A 210 -15.24 10.10 16.92
CA LYS A 210 -16.32 9.82 15.96
C LYS A 210 -16.56 10.99 15.02
N ASP A 211 -16.51 12.19 15.58
CA ASP A 211 -16.74 13.43 14.85
C ASP A 211 -15.53 13.80 13.97
N ASP A 212 -14.30 13.61 14.47
CA ASP A 212 -13.09 13.83 13.66
C ASP A 212 -13.03 12.89 12.46
N GLN A 213 -13.42 11.63 12.63
CA GLN A 213 -13.46 10.65 11.55
C GLN A 213 -14.55 11.01 10.54
N LYS A 214 -15.70 11.51 11.00
CA LYS A 214 -16.75 12.05 10.14
C LYS A 214 -16.17 13.21 9.32
N ILE A 215 -15.61 14.25 9.94
CA ILE A 215 -15.01 15.42 9.26
C ILE A 215 -13.95 14.98 8.24
N LEU A 216 -13.10 14.03 8.61
CA LEU A 216 -12.11 13.44 7.71
C LEU A 216 -12.77 12.81 6.48
N ALA A 217 -13.85 12.05 6.67
CA ALA A 217 -14.57 11.42 5.57
C ALA A 217 -15.19 12.45 4.61
N TYR A 218 -15.80 13.53 5.10
CA TYR A 218 -16.31 14.61 4.22
C TYR A 218 -15.19 15.23 3.40
N GLY A 219 -14.08 15.60 4.03
CA GLY A 219 -12.97 16.22 3.32
C GLY A 219 -12.34 15.27 2.29
N CYS A 220 -12.24 13.97 2.59
CA CYS A 220 -11.73 12.98 1.63
C CYS A 220 -12.68 12.77 0.43
N LEU A 221 -13.98 12.86 0.66
CA LEU A 221 -15.01 12.81 -0.38
C LEU A 221 -15.15 14.13 -1.15
N GLY A 222 -14.42 15.18 -0.74
CA GLY A 222 -14.46 16.51 -1.37
C GLY A 222 -15.75 17.28 -1.10
N LEU A 223 -16.49 16.93 -0.05
CA LEU A 223 -17.72 17.57 0.36
C LEU A 223 -17.40 18.74 1.32
N GLN A 224 -18.04 19.89 1.11
CA GLN A 224 -17.93 21.03 2.03
C GLN A 224 -19.05 20.97 3.08
N THR A 225 -18.76 21.37 4.32
CA THR A 225 -19.70 21.29 5.44
C THR A 225 -20.89 22.25 5.31
N GLU A 226 -20.79 23.32 4.51
CA GLU A 226 -21.64 24.51 4.69
C GLU A 226 -22.66 24.85 3.59
N TYR A 227 -22.59 24.36 2.36
CA TYR A 227 -23.62 24.70 1.36
C TYR A 227 -23.87 23.53 0.40
N GLU A 228 -25.02 22.85 0.54
CA GLU A 228 -25.79 22.17 -0.53
C GLU A 228 -27.00 21.39 0.06
N GLN A 229 -28.01 21.16 -0.79
CA GLN A 229 -29.41 20.78 -0.50
C GLN A 229 -29.63 19.76 0.67
N GLN A 230 -30.56 20.10 1.58
CA GLN A 230 -30.82 19.40 2.86
C GLN A 230 -31.20 17.92 2.77
N THR A 231 -31.77 17.44 1.65
CA THR A 231 -32.24 16.05 1.51
C THR A 231 -31.14 15.09 1.06
N ILE A 232 -30.27 15.49 0.14
CA ILE A 232 -29.14 14.67 -0.35
C ILE A 232 -28.08 14.54 0.75
N LYS A 233 -27.88 15.61 1.54
CA LYS A 233 -27.01 15.62 2.71
C LYS A 233 -27.42 14.53 3.71
N ASN A 234 -28.71 14.38 4.03
CA ASN A 234 -29.17 13.39 5.00
C ASN A 234 -28.86 11.93 4.60
N HIS A 235 -29.00 11.56 3.32
CA HIS A 235 -28.71 10.20 2.88
C HIS A 235 -27.20 9.93 2.80
N LEU A 236 -26.40 10.89 2.34
CA LEU A 236 -24.94 10.76 2.33
C LEU A 236 -24.35 10.75 3.74
N ASP A 237 -24.87 11.59 4.64
CA ASP A 237 -24.51 11.62 6.07
C ASP A 237 -24.67 10.24 6.71
N VAL A 238 -25.78 9.57 6.42
CA VAL A 238 -26.08 8.22 6.89
C VAL A 238 -25.07 7.20 6.37
N ILE A 239 -24.74 7.25 5.07
CA ILE A 239 -23.74 6.34 4.47
C ILE A 239 -22.35 6.62 5.08
N ILE A 240 -21.94 7.88 5.18
CA ILE A 240 -20.64 8.27 5.76
C ILE A 240 -20.52 7.81 7.21
N TYR A 241 -21.59 7.96 7.99
CA TYR A 241 -21.65 7.46 9.36
C TYR A 241 -21.49 5.93 9.39
N GLY A 242 -22.20 5.20 8.53
CA GLY A 242 -22.08 3.75 8.38
C GLY A 242 -20.65 3.32 7.98
N LEU A 243 -20.00 4.02 7.06
CA LEU A 243 -18.60 3.78 6.65
C LEU A 243 -17.63 3.96 7.82
N CYS A 244 -17.78 5.05 8.58
CA CYS A 244 -16.93 5.32 9.74
C CYS A 244 -17.11 4.24 10.83
N GLN A 245 -18.36 3.84 11.08
CA GLN A 245 -18.69 2.79 12.04
C GLN A 245 -18.16 1.42 11.60
N GLY A 246 -18.29 1.08 10.31
CA GLY A 246 -17.76 -0.14 9.72
C GLY A 246 -16.25 -0.25 9.90
N TYR A 247 -15.52 0.83 9.61
CA TYR A 247 -14.08 0.87 9.80
C TYR A 247 -13.67 0.68 11.27
N ARG A 248 -14.36 1.30 12.23
CA ARG A 248 -14.11 1.08 13.66
C ARG A 248 -14.36 -0.37 14.08
N LYS A 249 -15.46 -0.98 13.62
CA LYS A 249 -15.77 -2.38 13.91
C LYS A 249 -14.65 -3.30 13.38
N ILE A 250 -14.09 -3.02 12.22
CA ILE A 250 -12.94 -3.76 11.66
C ILE A 250 -11.70 -3.64 12.55
N LEU A 251 -11.34 -2.43 12.96
CA LEU A 251 -10.20 -2.21 13.85
C LEU A 251 -10.32 -2.93 15.19
N SER A 252 -11.55 -3.09 15.70
CA SER A 252 -11.84 -3.83 16.94
C SER A 252 -12.02 -5.34 16.76
N SER A 253 -12.08 -5.83 15.52
CA SER A 253 -12.41 -7.23 15.25
C SER A 253 -11.22 -8.14 15.49
N THR A 254 -11.47 -9.32 16.07
CA THR A 254 -10.44 -10.35 16.28
C THR A 254 -10.19 -11.22 15.04
N ASN A 255 -11.16 -11.25 14.12
CA ASN A 255 -11.15 -12.12 12.95
C ASN A 255 -10.43 -11.51 11.75
N ILE A 256 -10.17 -10.20 11.77
CA ILE A 256 -9.49 -9.50 10.67
C ILE A 256 -8.06 -9.15 11.14
N PRO A 257 -7.03 -9.51 10.36
CA PRO A 257 -5.65 -9.13 10.67
C PRO A 257 -5.49 -7.61 10.80
N GLN A 258 -4.74 -7.16 11.83
CA GLN A 258 -4.43 -5.73 12.06
C GLN A 258 -3.36 -5.19 11.09
N ILE A 259 -3.56 -5.39 9.79
CA ILE A 259 -2.67 -4.91 8.73
C ILE A 259 -3.13 -3.58 8.12
N PHE A 260 -4.37 -3.18 8.40
CA PHE A 260 -5.00 -1.99 7.85
C PHE A 260 -4.86 -0.78 8.78
N HIS A 261 -4.65 0.38 8.19
CA HIS A 261 -4.40 1.64 8.88
C HIS A 261 -5.30 2.75 8.32
N ASP A 262 -5.29 3.92 8.98
CA ASP A 262 -6.14 5.05 8.58
C ASP A 262 -5.95 5.45 7.11
N ARG A 263 -4.74 5.24 6.55
CA ARG A 263 -4.46 5.46 5.13
C ARG A 263 -5.30 4.57 4.22
N ASP A 264 -5.51 3.30 4.56
CA ASP A 264 -6.35 2.40 3.76
C ASP A 264 -7.79 2.93 3.67
N PHE A 265 -8.32 3.45 4.79
CA PHE A 265 -9.65 4.09 4.84
C PHE A 265 -9.69 5.43 4.07
N ILE A 266 -8.67 6.29 4.21
CA ILE A 266 -8.58 7.57 3.50
C ILE A 266 -8.56 7.36 1.98
N TYR A 267 -7.74 6.42 1.49
CA TYR A 267 -7.63 6.17 0.06
C TYR A 267 -8.89 5.51 -0.52
N MET A 268 -9.55 4.63 0.24
CA MET A 268 -10.88 4.12 -0.12
C MET A 268 -11.90 5.27 -0.28
N LEU A 269 -11.94 6.22 0.65
CA LEU A 269 -12.83 7.39 0.55
C LEU A 269 -12.49 8.28 -0.64
N ARG A 270 -11.20 8.51 -0.89
CA ARG A 270 -10.73 9.28 -2.07
C ARG A 270 -11.08 8.59 -3.38
N GLU A 271 -11.11 7.27 -3.41
CA GLU A 271 -11.55 6.52 -4.58
C GLU A 271 -13.05 6.72 -4.84
N LEU A 272 -13.87 6.64 -3.78
CA LEU A 272 -15.31 6.92 -3.85
C LEU A 272 -15.63 8.35 -4.29
N ARG A 273 -14.75 9.32 -3.99
CA ARG A 273 -14.90 10.71 -4.46
C ARG A 273 -15.03 10.81 -5.98
N PHE A 274 -14.32 9.96 -6.75
CA PHE A 274 -14.38 10.03 -8.21
C PHE A 274 -15.73 9.58 -8.79
N GLU A 275 -16.48 8.80 -8.02
CA GLU A 275 -17.83 8.36 -8.39
C GLU A 275 -18.90 9.39 -7.98
N LEU A 276 -18.54 10.35 -7.10
CA LEU A 276 -19.38 11.46 -6.67
C LEU A 276 -19.35 12.66 -7.64
N SER A 277 -18.80 12.50 -8.85
CA SER A 277 -18.60 13.60 -9.80
C SER A 277 -19.88 14.43 -10.01
N ILE A 278 -19.77 15.73 -9.74
CA ILE A 278 -20.81 16.75 -9.88
C ILE A 278 -21.20 16.85 -11.36
N THR A 279 -22.41 16.42 -11.71
CA THR A 279 -23.00 16.74 -13.02
C THR A 279 -23.58 18.14 -12.94
N THR A 280 -22.90 19.13 -13.52
CA THR A 280 -23.51 20.42 -13.84
C THR A 280 -24.43 20.22 -15.03
N THR A 281 -25.74 20.16 -14.80
CA THR A 281 -26.71 20.43 -15.86
C THR A 281 -26.65 21.93 -16.19
N ASP A 282 -26.91 22.33 -17.44
CA ASP A 282 -26.89 23.75 -17.89
C ASP A 282 -27.90 24.67 -17.15
N ASN A 283 -28.71 24.10 -16.26
CA ASN A 283 -29.54 24.81 -15.29
C ASN A 283 -28.90 24.66 -13.91
N GLU A 284 -28.77 25.76 -13.18
CA GLU A 284 -28.03 25.99 -11.91
C GLU A 284 -28.40 25.10 -10.69
N ASP A 285 -28.71 23.82 -10.88
CA ASP A 285 -28.92 22.82 -9.84
C ASP A 285 -27.74 21.81 -9.84
N THR A 286 -26.82 21.95 -8.89
CA THR A 286 -25.79 20.93 -8.62
C THR A 286 -26.42 19.71 -7.95
N SER A 287 -26.53 18.59 -8.68
CA SER A 287 -26.89 17.30 -8.08
C SER A 287 -25.62 16.52 -7.71
N ILE A 288 -25.41 16.29 -6.42
CA ILE A 288 -24.35 15.39 -5.95
C ILE A 288 -24.81 13.94 -6.18
N GLY A 289 -24.00 13.15 -6.89
CA GLY A 289 -24.25 11.72 -7.07
C GLY A 289 -24.29 10.95 -5.74
N THR A 290 -25.02 9.83 -5.68
CA THR A 290 -25.00 8.94 -4.50
C THR A 290 -23.94 7.86 -4.64
N ILE A 291 -23.34 7.46 -3.52
CA ILE A 291 -22.43 6.31 -3.48
C ILE A 291 -23.26 5.06 -3.82
N LYS A 292 -22.85 4.30 -4.85
CA LYS A 292 -23.51 3.04 -5.21
C LYS A 292 -22.91 1.87 -4.41
N PRO A 293 -23.71 0.85 -4.03
CA PRO A 293 -23.21 -0.36 -3.38
C PRO A 293 -22.05 -1.04 -4.13
N ILE A 294 -22.12 -1.13 -5.46
CA ILE A 294 -21.05 -1.72 -6.26
C ILE A 294 -19.76 -0.90 -6.20
N SER A 295 -19.86 0.44 -6.19
CA SER A 295 -18.70 1.32 -6.08
C SER A 295 -18.00 1.16 -4.73
N LEU A 296 -18.76 0.98 -3.64
CA LEU A 296 -18.19 0.65 -2.33
C LEU A 296 -17.47 -0.70 -2.35
N LEU A 297 -18.08 -1.73 -2.95
CA LEU A 297 -17.46 -3.05 -3.06
C LEU A 297 -16.11 -2.95 -3.82
N ARG A 298 -16.08 -2.22 -4.93
CA ARG A 298 -14.86 -2.01 -5.73
C ARG A 298 -13.78 -1.26 -4.94
N ALA A 299 -14.14 -0.15 -4.27
CA ALA A 299 -13.20 0.60 -3.43
C ALA A 299 -12.63 -0.22 -2.26
N LEU A 300 -13.43 -1.14 -1.70
CA LEU A 300 -12.98 -2.09 -0.67
C LEU A 300 -12.04 -3.15 -1.25
N GLU A 301 -12.35 -3.72 -2.42
CA GLU A 301 -11.50 -4.68 -3.13
C GLU A 301 -10.13 -4.07 -3.47
N ASP A 302 -10.11 -2.81 -3.84
CA ASP A 302 -8.91 -2.07 -4.17
C ASP A 302 -8.08 -1.77 -2.90
N ASN A 303 -8.68 -1.25 -1.82
CA ASN A 303 -7.89 -0.73 -0.69
C ASN A 303 -7.68 -1.69 0.49
N PHE A 304 -8.53 -2.71 0.65
CA PHE A 304 -8.52 -3.63 1.81
C PHE A 304 -8.08 -5.05 1.42
N ASN A 305 -7.02 -5.15 0.62
CA ASN A 305 -6.47 -6.41 0.13
C ASN A 305 -5.19 -6.81 0.92
N GLY A 306 -4.64 -8.00 0.69
CA GLY A 306 -3.54 -8.60 1.48
C GLY A 306 -3.99 -9.52 2.62
N ILE A 307 -5.28 -9.85 2.68
CA ILE A 307 -5.90 -10.82 3.61
C ILE A 307 -6.53 -12.00 2.84
N ASN A 308 -6.88 -13.07 3.56
CA ASN A 308 -7.49 -14.24 2.93
C ASN A 308 -8.92 -13.94 2.45
N GLN A 309 -9.39 -14.70 1.46
CA GLN A 309 -10.72 -14.48 0.85
C GLN A 309 -11.88 -14.56 1.86
N ASN A 310 -11.79 -15.44 2.87
CA ASN A 310 -12.81 -15.56 3.91
C ASN A 310 -12.82 -14.33 4.83
N GLU A 311 -11.64 -13.85 5.22
CA GLU A 311 -11.47 -12.65 6.04
C GLU A 311 -11.99 -11.41 5.29
N PHE A 312 -11.72 -11.32 3.99
CA PHE A 312 -12.23 -10.24 3.13
C PHE A 312 -13.76 -10.24 3.02
N LYS A 313 -14.39 -11.41 2.85
CA LYS A 313 -15.86 -11.53 2.85
C LYS A 313 -16.47 -11.08 4.18
N GLU A 314 -15.85 -11.41 5.32
CA GLU A 314 -16.29 -10.93 6.63
C GLU A 314 -16.13 -9.40 6.75
N LEU A 315 -15.02 -8.83 6.26
CA LEU A 315 -14.79 -7.38 6.23
C LEU A 315 -15.89 -6.64 5.46
N ILE A 316 -16.26 -7.14 4.28
CA ILE A 316 -17.34 -6.57 3.46
C ILE A 316 -18.68 -6.64 4.21
N LYS A 317 -19.02 -7.79 4.80
CA LYS A 317 -20.25 -7.93 5.59
C LYS A 317 -20.32 -6.91 6.72
N ILE A 318 -19.21 -6.63 7.39
CA ILE A 318 -19.16 -5.63 8.47
C ILE A 318 -19.52 -4.24 7.93
N PHE A 319 -18.89 -3.80 6.83
CA PHE A 319 -19.18 -2.49 6.22
C PHE A 319 -20.63 -2.38 5.76
N PHE A 320 -21.13 -3.36 4.99
CA PHE A 320 -22.49 -3.31 4.47
C PHE A 320 -23.53 -3.38 5.58
N LYS A 321 -23.35 -4.25 6.59
CA LYS A 321 -24.26 -4.32 7.74
C LYS A 321 -24.35 -2.99 8.49
N THR A 322 -23.24 -2.30 8.71
CA THR A 322 -23.26 -0.97 9.38
C THR A 322 -23.97 0.11 8.56
N ILE A 323 -23.94 0.01 7.24
CA ILE A 323 -24.65 0.96 6.37
C ILE A 323 -26.13 0.58 6.30
N GLU A 324 -26.46 -0.71 6.14
CA GLU A 324 -27.82 -1.25 6.13
C GLU A 324 -28.59 -0.92 7.42
N GLU A 325 -27.93 -0.97 8.58
CA GLU A 325 -28.49 -0.58 9.89
C GLU A 325 -29.07 0.85 9.86
N ASN A 326 -28.52 1.74 9.03
CA ASN A 326 -28.92 3.14 8.93
C ASN A 326 -29.63 3.48 7.61
N SER A 327 -29.42 2.70 6.55
CA SER A 327 -29.99 2.88 5.20
C SER A 327 -30.39 1.51 4.61
N PRO A 328 -31.66 1.07 4.82
CA PRO A 328 -32.12 -0.29 4.48
C PRO A 328 -32.03 -0.66 3.00
N HIS A 329 -31.97 0.33 2.10
CA HIS A 329 -31.89 0.13 0.66
C HIS A 329 -30.45 -0.05 0.15
N PHE A 330 -29.44 0.22 0.99
CA PHE A 330 -28.03 0.07 0.65
C PHE A 330 -27.56 -1.34 0.99
N CYS A 331 -27.97 -2.31 0.18
CA CYS A 331 -27.63 -3.72 0.41
C CYS A 331 -26.40 -4.16 -0.38
N LEU A 332 -25.76 -5.24 0.09
CA LEU A 332 -24.76 -5.94 -0.71
C LEU A 332 -25.34 -6.32 -2.09
N PRO A 333 -24.65 -6.02 -3.20
CA PRO A 333 -25.14 -6.42 -4.52
C PRO A 333 -25.33 -7.94 -4.63
N ASN A 334 -26.44 -8.37 -5.24
CA ASN A 334 -26.75 -9.79 -5.44
C ASN A 334 -26.20 -10.29 -6.78
N GLU A 335 -25.75 -11.55 -6.82
CA GLU A 335 -25.23 -12.28 -8.01
C GLU A 335 -26.24 -12.47 -9.17
N ARG A 336 -27.44 -11.87 -9.12
CA ARG A 336 -28.55 -12.17 -10.04
C ARG A 336 -28.42 -11.55 -11.44
N GLN A 337 -27.32 -10.87 -11.74
CA GLN A 337 -27.06 -10.25 -13.06
C GLN A 337 -25.68 -10.67 -13.58
N GLN A 338 -25.54 -11.95 -13.96
CA GLN A 338 -24.50 -12.53 -14.84
C GLN A 338 -23.00 -12.24 -14.62
N GLU A 339 -22.59 -11.45 -13.64
CA GLU A 339 -21.19 -11.19 -13.29
C GLU A 339 -20.82 -11.77 -11.91
N LYS A 340 -19.59 -12.28 -11.80
CA LYS A 340 -18.97 -12.68 -10.55
C LYS A 340 -18.93 -11.46 -9.62
N LEU A 341 -19.58 -11.56 -8.45
CA LEU A 341 -19.70 -10.43 -7.50
C LEU A 341 -18.33 -9.87 -7.09
N TYR A 342 -17.43 -10.78 -6.71
CA TYR A 342 -16.05 -10.45 -6.30
C TYR A 342 -15.08 -10.58 -7.47
N ARG A 343 -14.26 -9.55 -7.69
CA ARG A 343 -13.15 -9.63 -8.63
C ARG A 343 -12.00 -10.45 -8.05
N ASP A 344 -11.24 -11.10 -8.93
CA ASP A 344 -10.01 -11.78 -8.55
C ASP A 344 -8.84 -10.79 -8.39
N ILE A 345 -7.91 -11.11 -7.49
CA ILE A 345 -6.81 -10.20 -7.11
C ILE A 345 -5.94 -9.78 -8.31
N PRO A 346 -5.51 -10.68 -9.22
CA PRO A 346 -4.79 -10.29 -10.42
C PRO A 346 -5.57 -9.31 -11.32
N THR A 347 -6.89 -9.46 -11.43
CA THR A 347 -7.75 -8.54 -12.19
C THR A 347 -7.81 -7.17 -11.53
N ILE A 348 -7.99 -7.13 -10.21
CA ILE A 348 -7.97 -5.89 -9.42
C ILE A 348 -6.62 -5.16 -9.59
N LEU A 349 -5.50 -5.90 -9.52
CA LEU A 349 -4.17 -5.34 -9.76
C LEU A 349 -4.02 -4.80 -11.19
N GLN A 350 -4.49 -5.54 -12.19
CA GLN A 350 -4.43 -5.11 -13.58
C GLN A 350 -5.24 -3.83 -13.82
N ASP A 351 -6.44 -3.73 -13.25
CA ASP A 351 -7.27 -2.52 -13.32
C ASP A 351 -6.58 -1.32 -12.64
N SER A 352 -5.99 -1.54 -11.46
CA SER A 352 -5.25 -0.53 -10.68
C SER A 352 -3.99 -0.03 -11.41
N LEU A 353 -3.37 -0.86 -12.27
CA LEU A 353 -2.22 -0.45 -13.09
C LEU A 353 -2.63 0.27 -14.38
N LYS A 354 -3.80 -0.05 -14.95
CA LYS A 354 -4.25 0.50 -16.24
C LYS A 354 -4.99 1.84 -16.16
N LEU A 355 -5.48 2.24 -14.97
CA LEU A 355 -6.30 3.44 -14.71
C LEU A 355 -6.26 4.51 -15.81
N ASP A 356 -7.26 4.56 -16.70
CA ASP A 356 -7.28 5.42 -17.91
C ASP A 356 -7.54 6.92 -17.65
N SER A 357 -7.86 7.31 -16.41
CA SER A 357 -8.20 8.69 -16.08
C SER A 357 -7.02 9.42 -15.41
N LYS A 358 -6.56 10.52 -16.05
CA LYS A 358 -5.55 11.45 -15.51
C LYS A 358 -5.83 11.86 -14.05
N SER A 359 -7.10 11.89 -13.64
CA SER A 359 -7.52 12.24 -12.28
C SER A 359 -7.36 11.12 -11.25
N ARG A 360 -7.57 9.84 -11.60
CA ARG A 360 -7.43 8.71 -10.64
C ARG A 360 -5.96 8.36 -10.37
N ARG A 361 -5.08 8.55 -11.35
CA ARG A 361 -3.63 8.27 -11.22
C ARG A 361 -2.94 9.10 -10.14
N LEU A 362 -3.38 10.35 -9.93
CA LEU A 362 -2.84 11.25 -8.89
C LEU A 362 -3.15 10.82 -7.45
N TYR A 363 -4.18 9.99 -7.25
CA TYR A 363 -4.69 9.65 -5.92
C TYR A 363 -4.62 8.15 -5.61
N GLY A 364 -4.09 7.32 -6.50
CA GLY A 364 -3.90 5.88 -6.25
C GLY A 364 -2.55 5.59 -5.59
N ARG A 365 -2.51 4.73 -4.57
CA ARG A 365 -1.24 4.33 -3.92
C ARG A 365 -0.35 3.52 -4.86
N TYR A 366 0.94 3.50 -4.54
CA TYR A 366 1.86 2.51 -5.10
C TYR A 366 1.53 1.11 -4.59
N LYS A 367 2.04 0.08 -5.27
CA LYS A 367 1.56 -1.29 -5.11
C LYS A 367 2.60 -2.08 -4.30
N LEU A 368 2.12 -2.90 -3.37
CA LEU A 368 2.91 -3.86 -2.62
C LEU A 368 2.40 -5.25 -2.95
N ILE A 369 3.23 -6.02 -3.65
CA ILE A 369 2.96 -7.42 -3.98
C ILE A 369 3.49 -8.27 -2.84
N ILE A 370 2.59 -9.00 -2.20
CA ILE A 370 2.90 -10.03 -1.22
C ILE A 370 2.89 -11.36 -1.97
N ASP A 371 4.06 -11.89 -2.21
CA ASP A 371 4.22 -13.18 -2.87
C ASP A 371 4.02 -14.30 -1.85
N GLU A 372 2.99 -15.13 -2.04
CA GLU A 372 2.75 -16.30 -1.20
C GLU A 372 3.78 -17.41 -1.45
N SER A 373 4.60 -17.28 -2.50
CA SER A 373 5.75 -18.14 -2.79
C SER A 373 7.07 -17.54 -2.28
N GLU A 374 8.07 -18.40 -2.10
CA GLU A 374 9.43 -17.99 -1.71
C GLU A 374 10.35 -17.76 -2.93
N ASP A 375 9.90 -18.12 -4.14
CA ASP A 375 10.68 -18.23 -5.37
C ASP A 375 10.30 -17.20 -6.45
N GLU A 376 9.70 -16.06 -6.05
CA GLU A 376 9.28 -14.99 -6.96
C GLU A 376 8.25 -15.45 -8.02
N SER A 377 7.51 -16.54 -7.76
CA SER A 377 6.54 -17.07 -8.71
C SER A 377 5.50 -16.03 -9.12
N ALA A 378 5.05 -15.18 -8.19
CA ALA A 378 4.09 -14.13 -8.51
C ALA A 378 4.64 -13.14 -9.55
N ILE A 379 5.92 -12.76 -9.46
CA ILE A 379 6.55 -11.85 -10.42
C ILE A 379 6.56 -12.46 -11.82
N ASN A 380 6.99 -13.73 -11.91
CA ASN A 380 7.06 -14.43 -13.18
C ASN A 380 5.68 -14.54 -13.83
N LEU A 381 4.65 -14.85 -13.04
CA LEU A 381 3.27 -14.94 -13.52
C LEU A 381 2.71 -13.58 -13.97
N LEU A 382 3.05 -12.50 -13.28
CA LEU A 382 2.64 -11.15 -13.69
C LEU A 382 3.22 -10.73 -15.05
N LEU A 383 4.48 -11.11 -15.32
CA LEU A 383 5.13 -10.87 -16.61
C LEU A 383 4.57 -11.78 -17.71
N GLN A 384 4.37 -13.07 -17.41
CA GLN A 384 3.82 -14.05 -18.37
C GLN A 384 2.37 -13.72 -18.78
N THR A 385 1.55 -13.24 -17.84
CA THR A 385 0.16 -12.88 -18.11
C THR A 385 0.01 -11.51 -18.78
N GLY A 386 1.09 -10.72 -18.87
CA GLY A 386 1.06 -9.36 -19.41
C GLY A 386 0.35 -8.35 -18.51
N ILE A 387 0.18 -8.66 -17.22
CA ILE A 387 -0.25 -7.67 -16.22
C ILE A 387 0.88 -6.64 -16.03
N LEU A 388 2.12 -7.12 -15.99
CA LEU A 388 3.31 -6.30 -16.12
C LEU A 388 3.88 -6.46 -17.53
N ASP A 389 4.26 -5.34 -18.14
CA ASP A 389 4.89 -5.35 -19.46
C ASP A 389 6.29 -5.97 -19.34
N SER A 390 6.60 -6.92 -20.22
CA SER A 390 7.90 -7.59 -20.26
C SER A 390 8.97 -6.74 -20.96
N ASP A 391 8.57 -5.69 -21.69
CA ASP A 391 9.50 -4.74 -22.28
C ASP A 391 10.17 -3.87 -21.19
N ARG A 392 11.50 -3.91 -21.15
CA ARG A 392 12.34 -3.12 -20.23
C ARG A 392 12.16 -1.62 -20.41
N ASN A 393 11.68 -1.18 -21.58
CA ASN A 393 11.38 0.23 -21.82
C ASN A 393 10.15 0.71 -21.05
N ARG A 394 9.20 -0.18 -20.77
CA ARG A 394 7.99 0.14 -20.00
C ARG A 394 8.09 -0.25 -18.54
N THR A 395 8.59 -1.45 -18.25
CA THR A 395 8.76 -1.95 -16.88
C THR A 395 10.24 -2.24 -16.61
N THR A 396 10.83 -1.56 -15.63
CA THR A 396 12.21 -1.82 -15.20
C THR A 396 12.22 -2.55 -13.87
N ILE A 397 12.88 -3.71 -13.81
CA ILE A 397 12.99 -4.52 -12.60
C ILE A 397 14.33 -4.23 -11.92
N PHE A 398 14.27 -3.78 -10.66
CA PHE A 398 15.43 -3.57 -9.81
C PHE A 398 15.52 -4.71 -8.80
N ARG A 399 16.62 -5.47 -8.88
CA ARG A 399 16.97 -6.53 -7.93
C ARG A 399 18.24 -6.14 -7.20
N MET A 400 18.20 -6.16 -5.86
CA MET A 400 19.42 -6.04 -5.07
C MET A 400 19.84 -7.41 -4.54
N SER A 401 21.14 -7.57 -4.41
CA SER A 401 21.80 -8.81 -4.04
C SER A 401 21.91 -8.96 -2.52
N ASP A 402 21.54 -10.11 -1.99
CA ASP A 402 21.71 -10.46 -0.56
C ASP A 402 23.11 -10.95 -0.21
N PHE A 403 24.04 -11.01 -1.17
CA PHE A 403 25.42 -11.41 -0.88
C PHE A 403 26.09 -10.40 0.05
N SER A 404 26.78 -10.89 1.09
CA SER A 404 27.40 -10.08 2.15
C SER A 404 28.30 -8.96 1.62
N ASP A 405 29.02 -9.23 0.54
CA ASP A 405 29.98 -8.31 -0.06
C ASP A 405 29.30 -7.17 -0.83
N ASP A 406 28.08 -7.40 -1.31
CA ASP A 406 27.25 -6.41 -2.01
C ASP A 406 26.47 -5.50 -1.05
N ILE A 407 26.25 -5.92 0.20
CA ILE A 407 25.45 -5.16 1.18
C ILE A 407 26.13 -3.82 1.51
N ASN A 408 27.46 -3.79 1.58
CA ASN A 408 28.23 -2.60 1.93
C ASN A 408 28.56 -1.71 0.72
N ASN A 409 28.12 -2.09 -0.49
CA ASN A 409 28.43 -1.33 -1.70
C ASN A 409 27.46 -0.15 -1.88
N GLU A 410 27.74 0.95 -1.20
CA GLU A 410 26.93 2.18 -1.31
C GLU A 410 26.88 2.73 -2.74
N LEU A 411 27.92 2.52 -3.56
CA LEU A 411 27.95 2.98 -4.95
C LEU A 411 26.83 2.32 -5.77
N ARG A 412 26.62 1.02 -5.59
CA ARG A 412 25.54 0.28 -6.26
C ARG A 412 24.16 0.79 -5.87
N ASN A 413 23.97 1.16 -4.60
CA ASN A 413 22.72 1.78 -4.13
C ASN A 413 22.48 3.13 -4.83
N VAL A 414 23.53 3.94 -4.97
CA VAL A 414 23.48 5.24 -5.65
C VAL A 414 23.19 5.08 -7.15
N GLU A 415 23.78 4.09 -7.82
CA GLU A 415 23.52 3.78 -9.23
C GLU A 415 22.06 3.36 -9.47
N ILE A 416 21.54 2.46 -8.62
CA ILE A 416 20.15 2.03 -8.68
C ILE A 416 19.20 3.21 -8.44
N LEU A 417 19.45 4.03 -7.42
CA LEU A 417 18.65 5.23 -7.15
C LEU A 417 18.69 6.25 -8.30
N SER A 418 19.85 6.41 -8.95
CA SER A 418 19.99 7.28 -10.12
C SER A 418 19.21 6.77 -11.32
N THR A 419 19.13 5.45 -11.48
CA THR A 419 18.32 4.82 -12.54
C THR A 419 16.82 4.92 -12.21
N ILE A 420 16.43 4.70 -10.95
CA ILE A 420 15.05 4.90 -10.48
C ILE A 420 14.61 6.34 -10.73
N LYS A 421 15.47 7.32 -10.45
CA LYS A 421 15.22 8.74 -10.77
C LYS A 421 14.90 8.92 -12.26
N LEU A 422 15.68 8.34 -13.17
CA LEU A 422 15.41 8.42 -14.61
C LEU A 422 14.07 7.76 -14.98
N CYS A 423 13.73 6.61 -14.36
CA CYS A 423 12.42 5.97 -14.54
C CYS A 423 11.27 6.86 -14.05
N MET A 424 11.44 7.59 -12.93
CA MET A 424 10.47 8.56 -12.41
C MET A 424 10.25 9.71 -13.38
N GLU A 425 11.31 10.27 -13.95
CA GLU A 425 11.25 11.39 -14.89
C GLU A 425 10.64 10.98 -16.24
N THR A 426 10.81 9.72 -16.65
CA THR A 426 10.32 9.18 -17.94
C THR A 426 8.99 8.45 -17.87
N GLY A 427 8.42 8.27 -16.68
CA GLY A 427 7.11 7.63 -16.50
C GLY A 427 7.10 6.11 -16.68
N LYS A 428 8.22 5.44 -16.41
CA LYS A 428 8.31 3.97 -16.47
C LYS A 428 7.74 3.33 -15.21
N THR A 429 7.18 2.13 -15.34
CA THR A 429 6.85 1.30 -14.19
C THR A 429 8.13 0.69 -13.62
N ILE A 430 8.30 0.72 -12.30
CA ILE A 430 9.40 0.05 -11.61
C ILE A 430 8.89 -1.09 -10.75
N LEU A 431 9.58 -2.24 -10.82
CA LEU A 431 9.37 -3.37 -9.92
C LEU A 431 10.61 -3.53 -9.04
N MET A 432 10.42 -3.38 -7.74
CA MET A 432 11.48 -3.36 -6.75
C MET A 432 11.48 -4.67 -5.95
N VAL A 433 12.47 -5.52 -6.21
CA VAL A 433 12.64 -6.83 -5.58
C VAL A 433 13.82 -6.80 -4.62
N ASN A 434 13.59 -7.15 -3.37
CA ASN A 434 14.61 -7.14 -2.32
C ASN A 434 15.36 -5.79 -2.18
N THR A 435 14.60 -4.70 -2.11
CA THR A 435 15.14 -3.32 -2.17
C THR A 435 15.07 -2.58 -0.83
N SER A 436 14.88 -3.29 0.28
CA SER A 436 14.69 -2.71 1.63
C SER A 436 15.74 -1.66 2.00
N ARG A 437 16.99 -1.87 1.56
CA ARG A 437 18.14 -0.97 1.76
C ARG A 437 17.94 0.46 1.24
N ILE A 438 17.16 0.65 0.16
CA ILE A 438 16.95 1.96 -0.47
C ILE A 438 15.55 2.52 -0.23
N HIS A 439 14.69 1.84 0.53
CA HIS A 439 13.35 2.32 0.83
C HIS A 439 13.37 3.66 1.57
N GLY A 440 14.33 3.87 2.47
CA GLY A 440 14.53 5.15 3.17
C GLY A 440 14.81 6.32 2.23
N SER A 441 15.51 6.06 1.12
CA SER A 441 15.83 7.08 0.10
C SER A 441 14.62 7.53 -0.71
N LEU A 442 13.59 6.68 -0.82
CA LEU A 442 12.36 6.91 -1.57
C LEU A 442 11.17 7.23 -0.65
N TYR A 443 11.44 7.59 0.60
CA TYR A 443 10.42 7.80 1.62
C TYR A 443 9.33 8.79 1.21
N ASP A 444 9.72 9.96 0.67
CA ASP A 444 8.75 10.97 0.22
C ASP A 444 7.95 10.50 -1.00
N VAL A 445 8.57 9.74 -1.90
CA VAL A 445 7.91 9.11 -3.05
C VAL A 445 6.84 8.13 -2.56
N PHE A 446 7.19 7.22 -1.66
CA PHE A 446 6.24 6.23 -1.11
C PHE A 446 5.11 6.87 -0.30
N ASN A 447 5.36 8.02 0.33
CA ASN A 447 4.32 8.78 1.00
C ASN A 447 3.40 9.56 0.07
N GLN A 448 3.71 9.64 -1.23
CA GLN A 448 3.06 10.54 -2.18
C GLN A 448 3.13 12.01 -1.76
N ASN A 449 4.25 12.37 -1.12
CA ASN A 449 4.56 13.74 -0.78
C ASN A 449 5.04 14.45 -2.04
N PHE A 450 4.08 14.95 -2.82
CA PHE A 450 4.34 15.63 -4.07
C PHE A 450 4.12 17.13 -3.96
N SER A 451 5.04 17.91 -4.52
CA SER A 451 4.88 19.34 -4.75
C SER A 451 4.60 19.59 -6.23
N ILE A 452 3.52 20.29 -6.53
CA ILE A 452 3.17 20.67 -7.90
C ILE A 452 3.72 22.07 -8.16
N MET A 453 4.57 22.21 -9.17
CA MET A 453 5.04 23.52 -9.63
C MET A 453 4.48 23.79 -11.03
N ALA A 454 3.85 24.94 -11.20
CA ALA A 454 3.43 25.42 -12.51
C ALA A 454 4.59 26.19 -13.15
N THR A 455 5.21 25.59 -14.16
CA THR A 455 6.23 26.27 -14.99
C THR A 455 5.62 26.54 -16.37
N GLY A 456 5.16 27.78 -16.58
CA GLY A 456 4.41 28.16 -17.79
C GLY A 456 3.06 27.45 -17.87
N ASP A 457 2.76 26.85 -19.02
CA ASP A 457 1.51 26.10 -19.27
C ASP A 457 1.56 24.64 -18.80
N THR A 458 2.72 24.15 -18.31
CA THR A 458 2.90 22.75 -17.90
C THR A 458 2.99 22.62 -16.38
N ARG A 459 2.16 21.73 -15.82
CA ARG A 459 2.24 21.33 -14.40
C ARG A 459 3.27 20.21 -14.28
N LYS A 460 4.27 20.40 -13.43
CA LYS A 460 5.25 19.36 -13.09
C LYS A 460 5.09 18.96 -11.64
N ILE A 461 5.13 17.65 -11.41
CA ILE A 461 5.04 17.05 -10.08
C ILE A 461 6.46 16.73 -9.64
N PHE A 462 6.82 17.12 -8.42
CA PHE A 462 8.13 16.87 -7.84
C PHE A 462 8.00 16.08 -6.54
N SER A 463 8.96 15.20 -6.28
CA SER A 463 9.15 14.53 -5.00
C SER A 463 10.62 14.50 -4.62
N LYS A 464 10.90 14.37 -3.33
CA LYS A 464 12.25 14.33 -2.80
C LYS A 464 12.80 12.90 -2.81
N VAL A 465 14.03 12.75 -3.29
CA VAL A 465 14.76 11.48 -3.26
C VAL A 465 16.12 11.73 -2.61
N ALA A 466 16.48 10.91 -1.62
CA ALA A 466 17.80 10.97 -1.00
C ALA A 466 18.78 10.08 -1.77
N ILE A 467 19.78 10.68 -2.41
CA ILE A 467 20.85 9.97 -3.11
C ILE A 467 22.16 10.27 -2.40
N GLY A 468 22.67 9.28 -1.67
CA GLY A 468 23.81 9.45 -0.76
C GLY A 468 23.49 10.50 0.32
N PRO A 469 24.37 11.48 0.57
CA PRO A 469 24.16 12.49 1.61
C PRO A 469 23.25 13.66 1.18
N LYS A 470 22.73 13.67 -0.05
CA LYS A 470 21.94 14.78 -0.59
C LYS A 470 20.50 14.36 -0.85
N THR A 471 19.57 15.23 -0.49
CA THR A 471 18.17 15.15 -0.93
C THR A 471 18.00 16.03 -2.16
N ILE A 472 17.48 15.46 -3.24
CA ILE A 472 17.23 16.15 -4.50
C ILE A 472 15.74 16.14 -4.84
N ASP A 473 15.27 17.21 -5.48
CA ASP A 473 13.92 17.24 -6.05
C ASP A 473 13.94 16.55 -7.42
N VAL A 474 13.09 15.53 -7.58
CA VAL A 474 12.97 14.70 -8.78
C VAL A 474 11.60 14.92 -9.40
N ILE A 475 11.57 15.12 -10.71
CA ILE A 475 10.30 15.21 -11.46
C ILE A 475 9.68 13.81 -11.50
N VAL A 476 8.41 13.73 -11.12
CA VAL A 476 7.62 12.49 -11.18
C VAL A 476 6.63 12.63 -12.32
N HIS A 477 6.80 11.80 -13.33
CA HIS A 477 5.87 11.72 -14.44
C HIS A 477 4.52 11.13 -13.98
N GLU A 478 3.40 11.59 -14.54
CA GLU A 478 2.05 11.14 -14.12
C GLU A 478 1.82 9.63 -14.34
N ASP A 479 2.51 9.05 -15.32
CA ASP A 479 2.43 7.62 -15.64
C ASP A 479 3.38 6.74 -14.82
N PHE A 480 4.26 7.34 -14.00
CA PHE A 480 5.20 6.58 -13.19
C PHE A 480 4.46 5.70 -12.16
N GLN A 481 4.72 4.40 -12.18
CA GLN A 481 4.19 3.43 -11.23
C GLN A 481 5.32 2.75 -10.48
N CYS A 482 5.19 2.65 -9.16
CA CYS A 482 6.09 1.89 -8.31
C CYS A 482 5.39 0.66 -7.74
N ILE A 483 6.07 -0.47 -7.86
CA ILE A 483 5.63 -1.77 -7.34
C ILE A 483 6.76 -2.32 -6.48
N VAL A 484 6.48 -2.59 -5.20
CA VAL A 484 7.40 -3.23 -4.27
C VAL A 484 6.98 -4.68 -4.12
N HIS A 485 7.93 -5.60 -4.24
CA HIS A 485 7.74 -7.02 -3.98
C HIS A 485 8.30 -7.38 -2.62
N ILE A 486 7.55 -8.21 -1.89
CA ILE A 486 7.95 -8.79 -0.60
C ILE A 486 7.45 -10.24 -0.54
N LYS A 487 8.19 -11.09 0.18
CA LYS A 487 7.77 -12.48 0.42
C LYS A 487 6.82 -12.57 1.60
N ARG A 488 5.97 -13.60 1.62
CA ARG A 488 5.04 -13.83 2.74
C ARG A 488 5.77 -14.07 4.06
N SER A 489 6.92 -14.73 4.03
CA SER A 489 7.80 -14.93 5.19
C SER A 489 8.27 -13.62 5.81
N GLU A 490 8.66 -12.65 4.99
CA GLU A 490 9.16 -11.33 5.39
C GLU A 490 8.06 -10.37 5.87
N PHE A 491 6.81 -10.59 5.46
CA PHE A 491 5.69 -9.69 5.71
C PHE A 491 5.51 -9.33 7.20
N LYS A 492 5.82 -10.25 8.11
CA LYS A 492 5.68 -10.06 9.57
C LYS A 492 6.69 -9.07 10.14
N ASP A 493 7.87 -8.97 9.54
CA ASP A 493 8.96 -8.15 10.03
C ASP A 493 8.89 -6.71 9.50
N ILE A 494 8.04 -6.48 8.50
CA ILE A 494 7.90 -5.17 7.87
C ILE A 494 7.11 -4.23 8.80
N PRO A 495 7.64 -3.04 9.09
CA PRO A 495 6.95 -2.06 9.92
C PRO A 495 5.59 -1.66 9.33
N ALA A 496 4.57 -1.67 10.19
CA ALA A 496 3.23 -1.15 9.90
C ALA A 496 3.20 0.21 9.15
N PRO A 497 4.03 1.22 9.52
CA PRO A 497 4.07 2.49 8.79
C PRO A 497 4.43 2.33 7.31
N PHE A 498 5.38 1.44 6.99
CA PHE A 498 5.73 1.13 5.61
C PHE A 498 4.56 0.48 4.88
N LEU A 499 3.93 -0.55 5.46
CA LEU A 499 2.78 -1.23 4.86
C LEU A 499 1.61 -0.29 4.58
N SER A 500 1.40 0.74 5.41
CA SER A 500 0.31 1.71 5.26
C SER A 500 0.45 2.61 4.01
N ARG A 501 1.65 2.70 3.43
CA ARG A 501 1.96 3.54 2.26
C ARG A 501 1.51 2.93 0.94
N PHE A 502 1.33 1.60 0.90
CA PHE A 502 1.06 0.87 -0.32
C PHE A 502 -0.33 0.22 -0.32
N GLN A 503 -0.86 0.04 -1.52
CA GLN A 503 -1.99 -0.84 -1.80
C GLN A 503 -1.48 -2.29 -1.86
N LYS A 504 -2.04 -3.17 -1.05
CA LYS A 504 -1.51 -4.52 -0.80
C LYS A 504 -2.18 -5.56 -1.71
N TYR A 505 -1.42 -6.44 -2.33
CA TYR A 505 -1.93 -7.52 -3.18
C TYR A 505 -1.25 -8.83 -2.81
N SER A 506 -1.99 -9.77 -2.20
CA SER A 506 -1.50 -11.13 -1.98
C SER A 506 -1.73 -11.96 -3.24
N LEU A 507 -0.65 -12.52 -3.78
CA LEU A 507 -0.68 -13.29 -5.03
C LEU A 507 -0.11 -14.68 -4.79
N SER A 508 -0.90 -15.68 -5.16
CA SER A 508 -0.51 -17.08 -5.23
C SER A 508 -0.63 -17.61 -6.65
N VAL A 509 0.08 -18.70 -6.95
CA VAL A 509 -0.05 -19.40 -8.24
C VAL A 509 -1.48 -19.88 -8.47
N ASN A 510 -2.17 -20.26 -7.41
CA ASN A 510 -3.58 -20.69 -7.45
C ASN A 510 -4.52 -19.56 -7.90
N ASP A 511 -4.23 -18.30 -7.60
CA ASP A 511 -5.07 -17.18 -8.05
C ASP A 511 -5.04 -17.03 -9.58
N PHE A 512 -3.86 -17.15 -10.19
CA PHE A 512 -3.70 -17.14 -11.64
C PHE A 512 -4.34 -18.37 -12.28
N TYR A 513 -4.18 -19.55 -11.66
CA TYR A 513 -4.84 -20.78 -12.12
C TYR A 513 -6.35 -20.65 -12.15
N ARG A 514 -6.96 -20.09 -11.09
CA ARG A 514 -8.42 -19.92 -11.01
C ARG A 514 -8.97 -19.03 -12.11
N ILE A 515 -8.32 -17.89 -12.37
CA ILE A 515 -8.77 -16.97 -13.43
C ILE A 515 -8.71 -17.66 -14.79
N GLN A 516 -7.60 -18.31 -15.11
CA GLN A 516 -7.44 -18.97 -16.40
C GLN A 516 -8.35 -20.19 -16.52
N PHE A 517 -8.57 -20.92 -15.43
CA PHE A 517 -9.52 -22.04 -15.36
C PHE A 517 -10.95 -21.59 -15.64
N GLU A 518 -11.40 -20.47 -15.07
CA GLU A 518 -12.74 -19.93 -15.30
C GLU A 518 -12.97 -19.48 -16.75
N GLN A 519 -11.89 -19.16 -17.47
CA GLN A 519 -11.91 -18.77 -18.89
C GLN A 519 -11.90 -19.96 -19.86
N LEU A 520 -11.75 -21.21 -19.37
CA LEU A 520 -11.87 -22.43 -20.18
C LEU A 520 -13.32 -22.79 -20.48
N SER A 521 -13.54 -23.63 -21.51
CA SER A 521 -14.87 -24.16 -21.80
C SER A 521 -15.38 -25.08 -20.68
N ILE A 522 -16.71 -25.20 -20.53
CA ILE A 522 -17.34 -26.03 -19.48
C ILE A 522 -16.82 -27.49 -19.50
N LYS A 523 -16.58 -28.05 -20.69
CA LYS A 523 -16.04 -29.41 -20.85
C LYS A 523 -14.62 -29.51 -20.28
N GLU A 524 -13.76 -28.55 -20.58
CA GLU A 524 -12.38 -28.51 -20.09
C GLU A 524 -12.32 -28.27 -18.58
N GLN A 525 -13.20 -27.43 -18.04
CA GLN A 525 -13.33 -27.21 -16.60
C GLN A 525 -13.66 -28.50 -15.83
N ILE A 526 -14.58 -29.34 -16.35
CA ILE A 526 -14.92 -30.64 -15.75
C ILE A 526 -13.71 -31.58 -15.78
N ILE A 527 -12.99 -31.61 -16.90
CA ILE A 527 -11.78 -32.44 -17.06
C ILE A 527 -10.72 -32.02 -16.03
N MET A 528 -10.44 -30.72 -15.93
CA MET A 528 -9.44 -30.17 -15.02
C MET A 528 -9.79 -30.39 -13.54
N LYS A 529 -11.05 -30.24 -13.14
CA LYS A 529 -11.50 -30.57 -11.76
C LYS A 529 -11.29 -32.05 -11.43
N ASN A 530 -11.69 -32.94 -12.34
CA ASN A 530 -11.48 -34.38 -12.13
C ASN A 530 -9.99 -34.74 -12.05
N ILE A 531 -9.13 -34.04 -12.77
CA ILE A 531 -7.67 -34.22 -12.69
C ILE A 531 -7.13 -33.71 -11.36
N GLU A 532 -7.55 -32.52 -10.94
CA GLU A 532 -7.16 -31.91 -9.66
C GLU A 532 -7.48 -32.85 -8.48
N GLU A 533 -8.71 -33.37 -8.40
CA GLU A 533 -9.11 -34.33 -7.35
C GLU A 533 -8.28 -35.62 -7.38
N LYS A 534 -8.01 -36.17 -8.57
CA LYS A 534 -7.18 -37.38 -8.74
C LYS A 534 -5.72 -37.13 -8.35
N LEU A 535 -5.18 -35.95 -8.63
CA LEU A 535 -3.81 -35.59 -8.26
C LEU A 535 -3.68 -35.33 -6.76
N GLN A 536 -4.65 -34.66 -6.15
CA GLN A 536 -4.68 -34.45 -4.70
C GLN A 536 -4.78 -35.79 -3.96
N THR A 537 -5.65 -36.71 -4.40
CA THR A 537 -5.73 -38.06 -3.82
C THR A 537 -4.46 -38.86 -4.03
N PHE A 538 -3.80 -38.75 -5.19
CA PHE A 538 -2.48 -39.36 -5.43
C PHE A 538 -1.42 -38.83 -4.46
N ILE A 539 -1.31 -37.51 -4.30
CA ILE A 539 -0.35 -36.88 -3.37
C ILE A 539 -0.63 -37.30 -1.93
N GLN A 540 -1.91 -37.35 -1.53
CA GLN A 540 -2.31 -37.76 -0.18
C GLN A 540 -1.99 -39.24 0.09
N HIS A 541 -2.28 -40.13 -0.87
CA HIS A 541 -1.99 -41.56 -0.77
C HIS A 541 -0.48 -41.85 -0.74
N PHE A 542 0.27 -41.18 -1.62
CA PHE A 542 1.73 -41.30 -1.67
C PHE A 542 2.35 -40.75 -0.37
N GLY A 543 1.88 -39.60 0.10
CA GLY A 543 2.33 -38.90 1.30
C GLY A 543 3.24 -37.71 0.95
N ARG A 544 2.88 -36.52 1.42
CA ARG A 544 3.59 -35.27 1.10
C ARG A 544 5.07 -35.30 1.50
N GLN A 545 5.41 -35.99 2.58
CA GLN A 545 6.77 -36.09 3.11
C GLN A 545 7.78 -36.77 2.17
N TYR A 546 7.31 -37.52 1.16
CA TYR A 546 8.18 -38.23 0.22
C TYR A 546 8.54 -37.39 -1.01
N PHE A 547 7.93 -36.23 -1.20
CA PHE A 547 8.23 -35.33 -2.30
C PHE A 547 9.14 -34.20 -1.81
N TYR A 548 10.37 -34.16 -2.30
CA TYR A 548 11.35 -33.11 -2.00
C TYR A 548 10.98 -31.82 -2.74
N GLY A 549 10.78 -30.73 -1.99
CA GLY A 549 10.44 -29.42 -2.57
C GLY A 549 8.98 -29.26 -2.99
N LEU A 550 8.11 -30.24 -2.71
CA LEU A 550 6.67 -30.10 -2.97
C LEU A 550 6.08 -29.04 -2.04
N ASN A 551 5.54 -27.99 -2.65
CA ASN A 551 4.79 -26.95 -1.98
C ASN A 551 3.33 -26.92 -2.50
N ASP A 552 2.43 -26.25 -1.78
CA ASP A 552 1.01 -26.20 -2.17
C ASP A 552 0.81 -25.57 -3.57
N ASN A 553 1.75 -24.73 -4.01
CA ASN A 553 1.75 -24.11 -5.33
C ASN A 553 2.26 -25.02 -6.47
N THR A 554 3.00 -26.10 -6.17
CA THR A 554 3.62 -26.96 -7.21
C THR A 554 2.56 -27.55 -8.13
N LEU A 555 1.48 -28.10 -7.57
CA LEU A 555 0.38 -28.70 -8.31
C LEU A 555 -0.27 -27.68 -9.25
N TYR A 556 -0.62 -26.51 -8.72
CA TYR A 556 -1.25 -25.45 -9.48
C TYR A 556 -0.34 -24.88 -10.55
N SER A 557 0.98 -24.77 -10.31
CA SER A 557 1.95 -24.37 -11.35
C SER A 557 1.98 -25.35 -12.51
N CYS A 558 1.91 -26.66 -12.22
CA CYS A 558 1.90 -27.71 -13.23
C CYS A 558 0.61 -27.66 -14.05
N LEU A 559 -0.54 -27.52 -13.39
CA LEU A 559 -1.84 -27.41 -14.05
C LEU A 559 -1.94 -26.14 -14.90
N LEU A 560 -1.47 -25.01 -14.36
CA LEU A 560 -1.42 -23.73 -15.07
C LEU A 560 -0.61 -23.82 -16.35
N SER A 561 0.50 -24.59 -16.37
CA SER A 561 1.31 -24.74 -17.58
C SER A 561 0.53 -25.32 -18.77
N PHE A 562 -0.54 -26.09 -18.54
CA PHE A 562 -1.40 -26.65 -19.60
C PHE A 562 -2.43 -25.68 -20.14
N ILE A 563 -2.64 -24.54 -19.49
CA ILE A 563 -3.60 -23.54 -19.95
C ILE A 563 -2.84 -22.50 -20.77
N LYS A 564 -3.21 -22.36 -22.05
CA LYS A 564 -2.62 -21.34 -22.94
C LYS A 564 -3.68 -20.41 -23.50
N LYS A 565 -3.29 -19.18 -23.76
CA LYS A 565 -4.12 -18.16 -24.39
C LYS A 565 -4.01 -18.27 -25.91
N ASN A 566 -5.15 -18.30 -26.62
CA ASN A 566 -5.16 -18.15 -28.07
C ASN A 566 -4.85 -16.69 -28.43
N GLU A 567 -3.85 -16.47 -29.29
CA GLU A 567 -3.44 -15.13 -29.73
C GLU A 567 -4.55 -14.38 -30.49
N ASN A 568 -5.48 -15.12 -31.13
CA ASN A 568 -6.50 -14.55 -32.00
C ASN A 568 -7.87 -14.33 -31.36
N GLU A 569 -8.24 -15.04 -30.28
CA GLU A 569 -9.63 -15.08 -29.78
C GLU A 569 -9.81 -14.68 -28.32
N GLN A 570 -8.76 -14.24 -27.61
CA GLN A 570 -8.79 -14.01 -26.15
C GLN A 570 -9.27 -15.20 -25.28
N ASN A 571 -9.57 -16.34 -25.89
CA ASN A 571 -10.02 -17.56 -25.23
C ASN A 571 -8.82 -18.40 -24.77
N TYR A 572 -8.98 -19.07 -23.63
CA TYR A 572 -8.00 -20.03 -23.13
C TYR A 572 -8.39 -21.44 -23.54
N PHE A 573 -7.40 -22.30 -23.75
CA PHE A 573 -7.61 -23.70 -24.11
C PHE A 573 -6.56 -24.59 -23.45
N LEU A 574 -6.88 -25.88 -23.31
CA LEU A 574 -5.94 -26.89 -22.83
C LEU A 574 -4.96 -27.28 -23.94
N ASN A 575 -3.68 -26.97 -23.74
CA ASN A 575 -2.62 -27.34 -24.66
C ASN A 575 -1.77 -28.48 -24.11
N ILE A 576 -1.94 -29.65 -24.72
CA ILE A 576 -1.21 -30.88 -24.35
C ILE A 576 0.06 -31.04 -25.21
N HIS A 577 0.05 -30.52 -26.43
CA HIS A 577 1.09 -30.78 -27.44
C HIS A 577 2.33 -29.87 -27.33
N GLN A 578 2.29 -28.83 -26.51
CA GLN A 578 3.40 -27.87 -26.38
C GLN A 578 4.07 -27.85 -25.00
N ASN A 579 3.76 -28.82 -24.12
CA ASN A 579 4.30 -28.90 -22.76
C ASN A 579 5.34 -30.01 -22.57
N TYR A 580 6.14 -30.25 -23.60
CA TYR A 580 7.27 -31.16 -23.52
C TYR A 580 8.51 -30.40 -23.06
N THR A 581 8.99 -30.70 -21.86
CA THR A 581 10.35 -30.39 -21.45
C THR A 581 11.28 -31.48 -21.97
N GLN A 582 12.59 -31.20 -22.10
CA GLN A 582 13.59 -32.20 -22.49
C GLN A 582 13.55 -33.47 -21.61
N LEU A 583 13.11 -33.31 -20.36
CA LEU A 583 12.95 -34.37 -19.37
C LEU A 583 11.72 -35.25 -19.58
N ASN A 584 10.70 -34.78 -20.31
CA ASN A 584 9.44 -35.49 -20.51
C ASN A 584 9.23 -35.93 -21.97
N ILE A 585 10.25 -35.85 -22.83
CA ILE A 585 10.13 -36.17 -24.26
C ILE A 585 9.66 -37.60 -24.50
N LYS A 586 10.05 -38.56 -23.66
CA LYS A 586 9.57 -39.95 -23.76
C LYS A 586 8.06 -40.10 -23.52
N SER A 587 7.42 -39.14 -22.85
CA SER A 587 5.96 -39.10 -22.69
C SER A 587 5.23 -38.58 -23.95
N LYS A 588 5.95 -37.96 -24.90
CA LYS A 588 5.42 -37.42 -26.15
C LYS A 588 4.76 -38.50 -27.02
N SER A 589 5.42 -39.65 -27.19
CA SER A 589 4.87 -40.76 -27.97
C SER A 589 3.56 -41.29 -27.38
N PHE A 590 3.45 -41.36 -26.06
CA PHE A 590 2.22 -41.79 -25.39
C PHE A 590 1.08 -40.77 -25.58
N ILE A 591 1.38 -39.47 -25.48
CA ILE A 591 0.40 -38.40 -25.64
C ILE A 591 -0.08 -38.30 -27.10
N GLU A 592 0.82 -38.49 -28.06
CA GLU A 592 0.47 -38.51 -29.50
C GLU A 592 -0.40 -39.72 -29.87
N GLN A 593 -0.16 -40.88 -29.25
CA GLN A 593 -0.95 -42.09 -29.48
C GLN A 593 -2.32 -42.09 -28.80
N ASN A 594 -2.49 -41.33 -27.71
CA ASN A 594 -3.74 -41.27 -26.92
C ASN A 594 -4.35 -39.87 -26.94
N SER A 595 -4.22 -39.14 -28.05
CA SER A 595 -4.69 -37.76 -28.20
C SER A 595 -6.21 -37.59 -27.97
N SER A 596 -6.99 -38.67 -28.07
CA SER A 596 -8.42 -38.69 -27.77
C SER A 596 -8.75 -38.67 -26.28
N ASP A 597 -7.86 -39.13 -25.39
CA ASP A 597 -8.05 -39.12 -23.93
C ASP A 597 -7.18 -38.05 -23.28
N ILE A 598 -7.66 -36.81 -23.42
CA ILE A 598 -7.04 -35.60 -22.87
C ILE A 598 -6.82 -35.72 -21.35
N GLN A 599 -7.79 -36.31 -20.65
CA GLN A 599 -7.74 -36.42 -19.19
C GLN A 599 -6.60 -37.33 -18.74
N LEU A 600 -6.46 -38.50 -19.37
CA LEU A 600 -5.39 -39.44 -19.05
C LEU A 600 -4.01 -38.89 -19.40
N CYS A 601 -3.90 -38.16 -20.52
CA CYS A 601 -2.65 -37.54 -20.96
C CYS A 601 -2.14 -36.50 -19.96
N ILE A 602 -3.00 -35.57 -19.53
CA ILE A 602 -2.64 -34.54 -18.55
C ILE A 602 -2.30 -35.19 -17.20
N LEU A 603 -3.13 -36.13 -16.73
CA LEU A 603 -2.91 -36.82 -15.46
C LEU A 603 -1.54 -37.50 -15.41
N ARG A 604 -1.19 -38.28 -16.45
CA ARG A 604 0.11 -38.97 -16.53
C ARG A 604 1.28 -38.01 -16.65
N SER A 605 1.11 -36.90 -17.38
CA SER A 605 2.15 -35.88 -17.52
C SER A 605 2.45 -35.19 -16.18
N VAL A 606 1.40 -34.80 -15.43
CA VAL A 606 1.57 -34.18 -14.12
C VAL A 606 2.15 -35.18 -13.12
N ILE A 607 1.66 -36.42 -13.07
CA ILE A 607 2.24 -37.45 -12.18
C ILE A 607 3.71 -37.69 -12.53
N SER A 608 4.07 -37.75 -13.82
CA SER A 608 5.46 -37.90 -14.26
C SER A 608 6.35 -36.75 -13.76
N LYS A 609 5.87 -35.51 -13.76
CA LYS A 609 6.58 -34.37 -13.15
C LYS A 609 6.68 -34.50 -11.63
N LEU A 610 5.58 -34.86 -10.96
CA LEU A 610 5.55 -34.96 -9.49
C LEU A 610 6.51 -36.04 -8.97
N ILE A 611 6.58 -37.20 -9.63
CA ILE A 611 7.49 -38.27 -9.20
C ILE A 611 8.97 -37.90 -9.37
N GLN A 612 9.32 -36.89 -10.17
CA GLN A 612 10.71 -36.40 -10.23
C GLN A 612 11.19 -35.81 -8.90
N LEU A 613 10.27 -35.42 -8.04
CA LEU A 613 10.57 -34.91 -6.70
C LEU A 613 10.74 -36.02 -5.67
N VAL A 614 10.60 -37.29 -6.03
CA VAL A 614 10.59 -38.41 -5.08
C VAL A 614 11.93 -39.13 -5.12
N SER A 615 12.45 -39.56 -3.96
CA SER A 615 13.66 -40.40 -3.93
C SER A 615 13.40 -41.83 -4.40
N PRO A 616 14.44 -42.53 -4.92
CA PRO A 616 14.29 -43.91 -5.39
C PRO A 616 13.78 -44.86 -4.32
N GLU A 617 14.24 -44.71 -3.07
CA GLU A 617 13.81 -45.55 -1.93
C GLU A 617 12.32 -45.37 -1.64
N SER A 618 11.86 -44.12 -1.69
CA SER A 618 10.47 -43.75 -1.45
C SER A 618 9.54 -44.31 -2.52
N ILE A 619 9.97 -44.31 -3.79
CA ILE A 619 9.25 -44.98 -4.89
C ILE A 619 9.12 -46.48 -4.62
N ILE A 620 10.22 -47.17 -4.30
CA ILE A 620 10.21 -48.63 -4.06
C ILE A 620 9.28 -48.99 -2.90
N LEU A 621 9.31 -48.22 -1.81
CA LEU A 621 8.46 -48.42 -0.65
C LEU A 621 6.97 -48.25 -0.98
N LYS A 622 6.62 -47.32 -1.88
CA LYS A 622 5.23 -46.96 -2.19
C LYS A 622 4.63 -47.75 -3.35
N LEU A 623 5.43 -48.29 -4.26
CA LEU A 623 4.95 -49.09 -5.39
C LEU A 623 3.95 -50.20 -5.01
N PRO A 624 4.15 -51.00 -3.94
CA PRO A 624 3.22 -52.05 -3.52
C PRO A 624 1.86 -51.54 -3.05
N THR A 625 1.74 -50.25 -2.74
CA THR A 625 0.48 -49.63 -2.27
C THR A 625 -0.45 -49.21 -3.39
N PHE A 626 0.00 -49.32 -4.65
CA PHE A 626 -0.78 -49.01 -5.84
C PHE A 626 -1.26 -50.29 -6.52
N GLU A 627 -2.36 -50.19 -7.27
CA GLU A 627 -2.80 -51.29 -8.14
C GLU A 627 -1.71 -51.68 -9.14
N ASP A 628 -1.59 -52.98 -9.44
CA ASP A 628 -0.54 -53.57 -10.28
C ASP A 628 -0.28 -52.81 -11.59
N LYS A 629 -1.33 -52.36 -12.28
CA LYS A 629 -1.19 -51.63 -13.55
C LYS A 629 -0.53 -50.27 -13.35
N ILE A 630 -0.91 -49.54 -12.30
CA ILE A 630 -0.37 -48.21 -11.98
C ILE A 630 1.05 -48.36 -11.45
N ALA A 631 1.29 -49.34 -10.57
CA ALA A 631 2.62 -49.63 -10.03
C ALA A 631 3.63 -49.96 -11.13
N ARG A 632 3.28 -50.84 -12.10
CA ARG A 632 4.16 -51.14 -13.24
C ARG A 632 4.44 -49.92 -14.10
N TRP A 633 3.44 -49.08 -14.35
CA TRP A 633 3.61 -47.84 -15.11
C TRP A 633 4.53 -46.86 -14.37
N LEU A 634 4.32 -46.63 -13.07
CA LEU A 634 5.16 -45.76 -12.24
C LEU A 634 6.62 -46.26 -12.22
N CYS A 635 6.83 -47.56 -12.04
CA CYS A 635 8.14 -48.19 -12.06
C CYS A 635 8.86 -47.98 -13.41
N THR A 636 8.15 -48.22 -14.51
CA THR A 636 8.67 -48.00 -15.87
C THR A 636 9.02 -46.52 -16.10
N ASN A 637 8.13 -45.61 -15.72
CA ASN A 637 8.32 -44.17 -15.89
C ASN A 637 9.53 -43.67 -15.07
N TYR A 638 9.59 -44.01 -13.78
CA TYR A 638 10.62 -43.53 -12.89
C TYR A 638 12.01 -44.12 -13.18
N PHE A 639 12.13 -45.44 -13.35
CA PHE A 639 13.44 -46.10 -13.48
C PHE A 639 13.96 -46.24 -14.91
N GLN A 640 13.09 -46.20 -15.93
CA GLN A 640 13.52 -46.41 -17.34
C GLN A 640 13.36 -45.15 -18.21
N GLN A 641 12.38 -44.29 -17.89
CA GLN A 641 12.12 -43.09 -18.69
C GLN A 641 12.83 -41.87 -18.13
N GLN A 642 12.88 -41.73 -16.81
CA GLN A 642 13.56 -40.66 -16.09
C GLN A 642 14.96 -41.09 -15.64
N GLU A 643 15.84 -40.11 -15.40
CA GLU A 643 17.21 -40.34 -14.93
C GLU A 643 17.39 -39.70 -13.55
N HIS A 644 17.60 -40.54 -12.53
CA HIS A 644 17.69 -40.13 -11.11
C HIS A 644 19.01 -40.53 -10.44
N PHE A 645 19.84 -41.34 -11.10
CA PHE A 645 21.01 -41.98 -10.47
C PHE A 645 22.33 -41.32 -10.83
N HIS A 646 22.46 -40.79 -12.06
CA HIS A 646 23.71 -40.20 -12.54
C HIS A 646 23.48 -38.84 -13.18
N ILE A 647 24.14 -37.81 -12.62
CA ILE A 647 24.05 -36.43 -13.15
C ILE A 647 24.64 -36.32 -14.56
N GLU A 648 25.67 -37.10 -14.89
CA GLU A 648 26.27 -37.11 -16.22
C GLU A 648 25.29 -37.62 -17.27
N ASN A 649 24.63 -38.76 -17.00
CA ASN A 649 23.58 -39.30 -17.86
C ASN A 649 22.41 -38.32 -17.99
N PHE A 650 22.01 -37.68 -16.88
CA PHE A 650 20.95 -36.69 -16.88
C PHE A 650 21.29 -35.51 -17.81
N ILE A 651 22.49 -34.96 -17.70
CA ILE A 651 22.98 -33.86 -18.56
C ILE A 651 23.07 -34.33 -20.02
N GLN A 652 23.58 -35.53 -20.28
CA GLN A 652 23.65 -36.08 -21.64
C GLN A 652 22.26 -36.25 -22.27
N ILE A 653 21.27 -36.77 -21.52
CA ILE A 653 19.87 -36.89 -21.97
C ILE A 653 19.25 -35.52 -22.23
N PHE A 654 19.58 -34.53 -21.41
CA PHE A 654 19.12 -33.15 -21.57
C PHE A 654 19.69 -32.53 -22.85
N ILE A 655 21.00 -32.65 -23.09
CA ILE A 655 21.68 -32.08 -24.26
C ILE A 655 21.33 -32.83 -25.57
N SER A 656 21.23 -34.16 -25.52
CA SER A 656 21.08 -35.01 -26.72
C SER A 656 19.68 -35.02 -27.34
N ASN A 657 18.68 -34.47 -26.66
CA ASN A 657 17.31 -34.43 -27.16
C ASN A 657 17.02 -33.11 -27.93
N PRO A 658 16.86 -33.16 -29.26
CA PRO A 658 16.66 -31.97 -30.09
C PRO A 658 15.17 -31.62 -30.12
N LEU A 659 14.72 -30.85 -29.13
CA LEU A 659 13.52 -30.04 -29.24
C LEU A 659 13.88 -28.64 -28.75
N ILE A 660 14.41 -27.82 -29.68
CA ILE A 660 14.15 -26.37 -29.86
C ILE A 660 15.23 -25.77 -30.78
N ASP A 661 14.79 -25.19 -31.91
CA ASP A 661 15.49 -24.13 -32.62
C ASP A 661 15.78 -22.97 -31.66
N PHE A 662 17.05 -22.63 -31.50
CA PHE A 662 17.59 -21.55 -30.67
C PHE A 662 17.19 -20.13 -31.13
N GLN A 663 15.91 -19.84 -31.38
CA GLN A 663 15.48 -18.52 -31.86
C GLN A 663 14.61 -17.68 -30.94
N ASN A 664 14.09 -18.17 -29.81
CA ASN A 664 13.38 -17.30 -28.87
C ASN A 664 13.56 -17.76 -27.42
N ASN A 665 14.65 -17.31 -26.78
CA ASN A 665 14.70 -16.99 -25.33
C ASN A 665 16.08 -16.41 -24.97
N ASN A 666 16.17 -15.08 -24.89
CA ASN A 666 17.27 -14.35 -24.28
C ASN A 666 17.27 -14.54 -22.75
N LEU A 667 17.65 -15.73 -22.28
CA LEU A 667 17.75 -16.04 -20.83
C LEU A 667 19.04 -16.74 -20.40
N PHE A 668 20.00 -16.96 -21.31
CA PHE A 668 21.33 -17.50 -20.99
C PHE A 668 22.46 -16.61 -21.52
N THR A 669 22.50 -15.33 -21.11
CA THR A 669 23.66 -14.44 -21.37
C THR A 669 24.32 -13.89 -20.10
N THR A 670 24.18 -14.56 -18.95
CA THR A 670 24.86 -14.12 -17.70
C THR A 670 25.53 -15.25 -16.93
N ILE A 671 26.23 -16.15 -17.63
CA ILE A 671 27.33 -16.89 -17.04
C ILE A 671 28.52 -16.82 -18.01
N GLN A 672 29.17 -15.66 -18.01
CA GLN A 672 30.59 -15.47 -18.25
C GLN A 672 31.04 -14.19 -17.56
#